data_AF-A0A4P9VI45-F1
#
_entry.id   AF-A0A4P9VI45-F1
#
_cell.length_a   1.000
_cell.length_b   1.000
_cell.length_c   1.000
_cell.angle_alpha   90.00
_cell.angle_beta   90.00
_cell.angle_gamma   90.00
#
_symmetry.space_group_name_H-M   'P 1'
#
loop_
_entity.id
_entity.type
_entity.pdbx_description
1 polymer ?
#
loop_
_entity_poly.entity_id
_entity_poly.type
_entity_poly.pdbx_seq_one_letter_code
_entity_poly.pdbx_strand_id
1 'polypeptide(L)'
;MKYLIRSYLFLILLMPNLAAAAYGGCCSCGNTGKPSHDHDYVACACDREDSPGQPEGMKDECSQGAPVWTVDMVSMNIFMKDTPLWYQAAIGPSVSLQLSYNTQTKHAATQVFGQKWTSNYHSHVHFDGQDTIEVHMPDGAEHTYTKNAEGVFTPPYNVFNQLEKHSDQWVTVTRQSGLAYEYKTINGAGNNHLWLVAIKDKYGLQLTLNYNEKGQLHTLKDAQNQVTTFVYNEAGYIIKVADPFGREAKFDYNDQGHLIKLTDMGEYWTTLAYDQQALITKMETPLGHWLFDIEPSDSTTKVSNPYPAPGTQMNTSYRITVTDPNGGKEEYYHGHGRAWYISPNNYVEYQDEDTNNFKTAAKTHYDLYKHASGKGRIQKISYPDGREVAYAYDADTGLRKSSTTQGQTQTFQKNSQGNITQLTTALGETVSYQYADNGLDVTQITTPQGNIELRYNKHRNPTYIKDIKGRETQLTYNDYGQLTTMQMGEQQQWGYTYNDKYQLTSITFNGEVTKQYTYDNIGRVKTITDETGLTRTFAYNGLDSTTTVTYPDGKQTTTTYGQCPRLVTSETDRGGRTYRYEYDAAKQLTKLISPEGTATQFEYDANGNLITLIDANRNATRFEFNKADQLTAKVFADGSKIQYTYDQGQIKTRKDARGIATTYHYDDKKRLQKISYSDSTPEVTYAYNDKGQVTTITDGIGQHQYAYSTLGQLTSVDGPWEKDTIAYHYNQDGKLEKTTIEQGQTLIYQYDAQGRLMYIKQGERTFAYQYQGVSNVVEKLTFPNGLVSSYQFDQVNRAKRIDHKANESKLITYYDFTYNDQDLLAQEEYEPLADITVKQEELVVNRFNELNQLVEEKDDKVKTPQFDKAGNMIKGITVKGAVFEAKYDAENRLTEINFTDQEGIKHKRQYKYFYNSFLAEIKKYQNDTLTQTTRFVREGNLALQERDAENTVKREYVWGLSKGGGVGGLLSLTQDNQHYYYVYDGKGNIVGVVNQANEIVAGYHYEPFGKRVSKSGTFEQPFGFSTKRYDEETGLLYYGYRYYIPHQSIWLTRDPLGERGGINLYGFVEQNPIIWIDPYGLKPGDRYKTQHTAARNAVSDVNPTSVKEFTEYGGMVYKNSDGTFSYTFPNKGDKDGVDPGSPSSCPTGTTATAYYHTHGGPDPGYDNNNFSPADKNYADYYGIDGYVGTPSGEFKHYNHSTKKVKSLGSIPK
;
A
#
# COMPACT_ATOMS: atom_id res chain seq x y z
N MET A 1 2.88 17.71 11.28
CA MET A 1 1.74 16.94 11.86
C MET A 1 2.04 15.46 11.94
N LYS A 2 2.20 14.78 10.79
CA LYS A 2 2.21 13.31 10.70
C LYS A 2 3.23 12.63 11.65
N TYR A 3 4.38 13.22 11.99
CA TYR A 3 5.31 12.66 12.99
C TYR A 3 4.83 12.80 14.45
N LEU A 4 4.73 14.00 15.02
CA LEU A 4 4.46 14.19 16.46
C LEU A 4 3.20 13.48 16.97
N ILE A 5 2.14 13.42 16.17
CA ILE A 5 0.88 12.76 16.55
C ILE A 5 0.98 11.24 16.30
N ARG A 6 1.69 10.78 15.26
CA ARG A 6 1.98 9.34 15.09
C ARG A 6 2.87 8.83 16.20
N SER A 7 4.05 9.43 16.43
CA SER A 7 4.99 8.99 17.47
C SER A 7 4.32 8.84 18.83
N TYR A 8 3.32 9.69 19.13
CA TYR A 8 2.59 9.63 20.37
C TYR A 8 1.32 8.78 20.40
N LEU A 9 0.66 8.40 19.28
CA LEU A 9 -0.35 7.32 19.29
C LEU A 9 0.26 5.92 19.02
N PHE A 10 1.34 5.83 18.24
CA PHE A 10 2.10 4.60 17.99
C PHE A 10 2.63 4.00 19.29
N LEU A 11 3.24 4.83 20.17
CA LEU A 11 3.78 4.37 21.45
C LEU A 11 2.73 3.71 22.37
N ILE A 12 1.45 3.94 22.08
CA ILE A 12 0.31 3.43 22.83
C ILE A 12 -0.20 2.15 22.16
N LEU A 13 -0.61 2.26 20.89
CA LEU A 13 -1.27 1.18 20.13
C LEU A 13 -0.32 0.13 19.52
N LEU A 14 1.00 0.28 19.68
CA LEU A 14 2.01 -0.71 19.25
C LEU A 14 2.99 -1.14 20.36
N MET A 15 2.49 -1.96 21.27
CA MET A 15 3.28 -2.95 22.01
C MET A 15 3.09 -4.44 21.56
N PRO A 16 2.18 -4.85 20.64
CA PRO A 16 2.12 -6.27 20.19
C PRO A 16 3.22 -6.72 19.21
N ASN A 17 3.63 -5.86 18.26
CA ASN A 17 4.28 -6.30 17.01
C ASN A 17 5.81 -6.51 17.10
N LEU A 18 6.31 -6.93 18.25
CA LEU A 18 7.73 -7.06 18.60
C LEU A 18 8.42 -8.31 17.97
N ALA A 19 7.93 -8.79 16.83
CA ALA A 19 8.19 -10.17 16.37
C ALA A 19 8.06 -10.50 14.87
N ALA A 20 7.64 -9.55 14.03
CA ALA A 20 7.49 -9.75 12.58
C ALA A 20 8.54 -8.98 11.76
N ALA A 21 9.58 -8.47 12.43
CA ALA A 21 10.49 -7.43 11.92
C ALA A 21 11.58 -7.93 10.95
N ALA A 22 11.21 -8.74 9.94
CA ALA A 22 12.16 -9.21 8.94
C ALA A 22 11.57 -9.66 7.57
N TYR A 23 10.50 -9.00 7.10
CA TYR A 23 9.85 -9.28 5.81
C TYR A 23 10.04 -8.13 4.81
N GLY A 24 11.27 -7.94 4.36
CA GLY A 24 11.62 -6.95 3.35
C GLY A 24 13.12 -6.98 3.03
N GLY A 25 13.46 -7.27 1.77
CA GLY A 25 14.84 -7.36 1.31
C GLY A 25 15.59 -6.04 1.40
N CYS A 26 16.42 -5.86 2.44
CA CYS A 26 17.23 -4.66 2.67
C CYS A 26 18.18 -4.33 1.51
N CYS A 27 18.54 -5.31 0.68
CA CYS A 27 19.53 -5.10 -0.36
C CYS A 27 19.02 -4.31 -1.60
N SER A 28 17.72 -4.07 -1.81
CA SER A 28 17.23 -3.19 -2.90
C SER A 28 17.23 -1.69 -2.52
N CYS A 29 17.69 -1.40 -1.31
CA CYS A 29 17.55 -0.12 -0.63
C CYS A 29 18.84 0.68 -0.79
N GLY A 30 18.77 1.89 -1.35
CA GLY A 30 19.92 2.81 -1.38
C GLY A 30 21.20 2.23 -2.00
N ASN A 31 21.12 1.49 -3.11
CA ASN A 31 22.31 1.03 -3.85
C ASN A 31 22.35 1.58 -5.30
N THR A 32 21.71 2.74 -5.51
CA THR A 32 21.62 3.47 -6.79
C THR A 32 21.40 4.98 -6.56
N GLY A 33 21.90 5.53 -5.43
CA GLY A 33 21.96 6.97 -5.03
C GLY A 33 20.82 7.98 -5.37
N LYS A 34 19.71 7.50 -5.92
CA LYS A 34 18.81 8.26 -6.80
C LYS A 34 18.17 9.43 -6.08
N PRO A 35 18.24 10.65 -6.65
CA PRO A 35 17.21 11.63 -6.38
C PRO A 35 15.91 11.08 -6.98
N SER A 36 14.90 10.81 -6.16
CA SER A 36 13.59 10.33 -6.59
C SER A 36 12.95 11.29 -7.58
N HIS A 37 12.82 10.90 -8.85
CA HIS A 37 12.13 11.70 -9.87
C HIS A 37 10.61 11.47 -9.89
N ASP A 38 10.12 10.47 -9.17
CA ASP A 38 8.78 10.42 -8.59
C ASP A 38 8.85 9.80 -7.18
N HIS A 39 7.92 10.18 -6.29
CA HIS A 39 8.01 9.89 -4.84
C HIS A 39 7.66 8.43 -4.43
N ASP A 40 7.23 7.58 -5.37
CA ASP A 40 6.44 6.38 -5.02
C ASP A 40 7.16 5.03 -5.19
N TYR A 41 8.39 5.01 -5.73
CA TYR A 41 9.10 3.78 -6.13
C TYR A 41 10.52 3.59 -5.53
N VAL A 42 10.63 3.53 -4.20
CA VAL A 42 11.40 2.45 -3.51
C VAL A 42 10.73 2.20 -2.15
N ALA A 43 10.66 0.95 -1.66
CA ALA A 43 10.20 0.67 -0.28
C ALA A 43 11.18 1.22 0.79
N CYS A 44 12.42 1.47 0.38
CA CYS A 44 13.50 2.06 1.16
C CYS A 44 14.02 3.36 0.53
N ALA A 45 13.14 4.17 -0.07
CA ALA A 45 13.54 5.50 -0.46
C ALA A 45 13.90 6.27 0.82
N CYS A 46 15.03 6.98 0.77
CA CYS A 46 15.36 7.98 1.78
C CYS A 46 14.39 9.15 1.55
N ASP A 47 13.34 9.24 2.37
CA ASP A 47 12.39 10.35 2.33
C ASP A 47 13.11 11.62 2.79
N ARG A 48 13.74 12.33 1.85
CA ARG A 48 14.55 13.55 2.06
C ARG A 48 13.67 14.77 2.44
N GLU A 49 12.73 14.63 3.37
CA GLU A 49 11.73 15.68 3.68
C GLU A 49 12.34 16.92 4.35
N ASP A 50 13.26 16.79 5.32
CA ASP A 50 13.80 17.94 6.06
C ASP A 50 15.07 18.57 5.45
N SER A 51 15.87 17.82 4.66
CA SER A 51 16.89 18.38 3.76
C SER A 51 17.43 17.35 2.76
N PRO A 52 17.32 17.58 1.43
CA PRO A 52 18.22 16.95 0.47
C PRO A 52 19.61 17.61 0.63
N GLY A 53 20.50 16.97 1.37
CA GLY A 53 21.73 17.60 1.87
C GLY A 53 22.11 17.24 3.31
N GLN A 54 21.52 16.20 3.91
CA GLN A 54 21.89 15.65 5.23
C GLN A 54 21.90 14.12 5.17
N PRO A 55 22.89 13.43 5.80
CA PRO A 55 23.00 11.96 5.79
C PRO A 55 21.94 11.26 6.66
N GLU A 56 21.24 11.99 7.54
CA GLU A 56 20.24 11.48 8.49
C GLU A 56 18.97 10.87 7.81
N GLY A 57 18.83 10.96 6.48
CA GLY A 57 17.65 10.51 5.74
C GLY A 57 17.54 8.99 5.51
N MET A 58 18.54 8.20 5.87
CA MET A 58 18.50 6.73 5.79
C MET A 58 17.71 6.13 6.94
N LYS A 59 16.64 5.39 6.63
CA LYS A 59 15.89 4.61 7.64
C LYS A 59 16.73 3.42 8.09
N ASP A 60 17.02 3.33 9.38
CA ASP A 60 17.87 2.29 9.99
C ASP A 60 17.46 0.86 9.58
N GLU A 61 16.15 0.59 9.53
CA GLU A 61 15.51 -0.64 9.06
C GLU A 61 16.08 -1.13 7.70
N CYS A 62 16.42 -0.20 6.81
CA CYS A 62 16.94 -0.49 5.46
C CYS A 62 18.40 -0.96 5.45
N SER A 63 19.16 -0.65 6.50
CA SER A 63 20.58 -1.03 6.65
C SER A 63 20.77 -2.33 7.44
N GLN A 64 19.69 -3.02 7.84
CA GLN A 64 19.78 -4.21 8.69
C GLN A 64 20.35 -5.43 7.95
N GLY A 65 21.61 -5.74 8.26
CA GLY A 65 22.36 -6.89 7.75
C GLY A 65 22.79 -6.75 6.29
N ALA A 66 22.79 -5.53 5.73
CA ALA A 66 23.34 -5.23 4.43
C ALA A 66 23.62 -3.72 4.32
N PRO A 67 24.78 -3.32 3.76
CA PRO A 67 25.13 -1.91 3.65
C PRO A 67 24.35 -1.23 2.53
N VAL A 68 23.97 0.02 2.79
CA VAL A 68 23.26 0.92 1.86
C VAL A 68 24.02 2.24 1.76
N TRP A 69 24.01 2.91 0.61
CA TRP A 69 24.77 4.14 0.36
C TRP A 69 23.96 5.25 -0.35
N THR A 70 24.34 6.51 -0.12
CA THR A 70 23.80 7.65 -0.89
C THR A 70 24.87 8.69 -1.16
N VAL A 71 24.71 9.42 -2.27
CA VAL A 71 25.47 10.64 -2.55
C VAL A 71 24.68 11.87 -2.09
N ASP A 72 25.34 12.71 -1.31
CA ASP A 72 24.80 13.98 -0.83
C ASP A 72 25.12 15.12 -1.81
N MET A 73 24.10 15.71 -2.46
CA MET A 73 24.28 16.74 -3.49
C MET A 73 24.79 18.10 -2.99
N VAL A 74 24.80 18.33 -1.68
CA VAL A 74 25.24 19.61 -1.08
C VAL A 74 26.70 19.55 -0.66
N SER A 75 27.14 18.40 -0.13
CA SER A 75 28.48 18.17 0.41
C SER A 75 29.37 17.27 -0.47
N MET A 76 28.82 16.67 -1.52
CA MET A 76 29.49 15.64 -2.34
C MET A 76 30.11 14.54 -1.48
N ASN A 77 29.31 14.02 -0.55
CA ASN A 77 29.69 12.96 0.35
C ASN A 77 29.01 11.65 -0.07
N ILE A 78 29.76 10.56 -0.23
CA ILE A 78 29.17 9.23 -0.08
C ILE A 78 29.04 8.95 1.41
N PHE A 79 27.79 8.78 1.83
CA PHE A 79 27.44 8.24 3.14
C PHE A 79 26.95 6.80 2.95
N MET A 80 27.62 5.84 3.58
CA MET A 80 27.24 4.43 3.59
C MET A 80 26.93 4.00 5.02
N LYS A 81 25.85 3.24 5.21
CA LYS A 81 25.35 2.80 6.52
C LYS A 81 25.08 1.30 6.50
N ASP A 82 25.47 0.63 7.58
CA ASP A 82 25.13 -0.78 7.86
C ASP A 82 24.65 -0.91 9.31
N THR A 83 23.79 -1.89 9.57
CA THR A 83 23.36 -2.32 10.90
C THR A 83 23.63 -3.82 11.02
N PRO A 84 24.89 -4.23 11.27
CA PRO A 84 25.32 -5.64 11.22
C PRO A 84 24.76 -6.53 12.34
N LEU A 85 24.27 -5.94 13.44
CA LEU A 85 23.72 -6.68 14.60
C LEU A 85 22.64 -5.88 15.31
N TRP A 86 21.47 -6.50 15.55
CA TRP A 86 20.36 -5.89 16.28
C TRP A 86 19.51 -6.92 17.05
N TYR A 87 18.87 -6.46 18.13
CA TYR A 87 17.70 -7.11 18.71
C TYR A 87 16.84 -6.08 19.45
N GLN A 88 15.54 -6.31 19.47
CA GLN A 88 14.59 -5.40 20.15
C GLN A 88 14.36 -5.88 21.59
N ALA A 89 14.58 -4.99 22.56
CA ALA A 89 14.28 -5.26 23.97
C ALA A 89 12.78 -5.10 24.23
N ALA A 90 12.22 -5.85 25.20
CA ALA A 90 10.81 -5.75 25.57
C ALA A 90 10.47 -4.42 26.25
N ILE A 91 11.45 -3.82 26.93
CA ILE A 91 11.39 -2.50 27.58
C ILE A 91 12.73 -1.77 27.43
N GLY A 92 12.70 -0.44 27.47
CA GLY A 92 13.89 0.41 27.35
C GLY A 92 14.50 0.48 25.94
N PRO A 93 15.66 1.16 25.79
CA PRO A 93 16.37 1.25 24.51
C PRO A 93 16.85 -0.11 24.00
N SER A 94 16.61 -0.37 22.72
CA SER A 94 17.00 -1.63 22.04
C SER A 94 18.46 -1.63 21.57
N VAL A 95 18.99 -2.80 21.25
CA VAL A 95 20.36 -2.95 20.72
C VAL A 95 20.33 -2.94 19.20
N SER A 96 21.13 -2.04 18.62
CA SER A 96 21.34 -1.89 17.18
C SER A 96 22.75 -1.33 17.03
N LEU A 97 23.71 -2.18 16.69
CA LEU A 97 25.04 -1.72 16.28
C LEU A 97 24.90 -1.14 14.88
N GLN A 98 25.17 0.16 14.74
CA GLN A 98 25.14 0.85 13.46
C GLN A 98 26.55 1.33 13.12
N LEU A 99 26.96 1.06 11.88
CA LEU A 99 28.22 1.50 11.29
C LEU A 99 27.91 2.53 10.20
N SER A 100 28.71 3.59 10.16
CA SER A 100 28.56 4.68 9.19
C SER A 100 29.92 5.04 8.60
N TYR A 101 30.03 5.06 7.28
CA TYR A 101 31.19 5.52 6.52
C TYR A 101 30.91 6.87 5.86
N ASN A 102 31.89 7.77 5.91
CA ASN A 102 31.76 9.14 5.43
C ASN A 102 33.02 9.57 4.67
N THR A 103 32.91 9.78 3.35
CA THR A 103 34.04 10.20 2.51
C THR A 103 34.67 11.53 2.93
N GLN A 104 33.87 12.47 3.44
CA GLN A 104 34.32 13.83 3.79
C GLN A 104 34.91 13.93 5.22
N THR A 105 34.73 12.91 6.06
CA THR A 105 35.29 12.89 7.43
C THR A 105 36.82 12.87 7.40
N LYS A 106 37.42 13.73 8.24
CA LYS A 106 38.87 13.83 8.50
C LYS A 106 39.31 12.70 9.44
N HIS A 107 40.61 12.37 9.44
CA HIS A 107 41.15 11.30 10.28
C HIS A 107 40.93 11.59 11.78
N ALA A 108 40.44 10.60 12.53
CA ALA A 108 40.29 10.67 13.98
C ALA A 108 40.88 9.41 14.63
N ALA A 109 41.57 9.59 15.77
CA ALA A 109 42.26 8.50 16.48
C ALA A 109 41.32 7.53 17.22
N THR A 110 40.01 7.71 17.11
CA THR A 110 38.95 6.97 17.83
C THR A 110 38.19 5.98 16.93
N GLN A 111 38.61 5.79 15.67
CA GLN A 111 37.92 5.00 14.65
C GLN A 111 38.19 3.47 14.79
N VAL A 112 37.50 2.84 15.76
CA VAL A 112 37.61 1.40 16.09
C VAL A 112 37.13 0.43 15.01
N PHE A 113 36.45 0.92 13.97
CA PHE A 113 36.07 0.17 12.76
C PHE A 113 36.92 0.57 11.53
N GLY A 114 38.09 1.16 11.76
CA GLY A 114 39.00 1.56 10.70
C GLY A 114 38.70 2.93 10.09
N GLN A 115 39.60 3.40 9.22
CA GLN A 115 39.58 4.77 8.72
C GLN A 115 38.24 5.17 8.08
N LYS A 116 37.73 6.36 8.42
CA LYS A 116 36.44 6.95 7.98
C LYS A 116 35.17 6.21 8.43
N TRP A 117 35.28 5.07 9.13
CA TRP A 117 34.14 4.40 9.76
C TRP A 117 33.90 4.91 11.18
N THR A 118 32.64 5.16 11.51
CA THR A 118 32.16 5.48 12.87
C THR A 118 31.10 4.48 13.30
N SER A 119 30.84 4.43 14.61
CA SER A 119 29.85 3.53 15.21
C SER A 119 29.03 4.27 16.26
N ASN A 120 27.73 3.99 16.29
CA ASN A 120 26.79 4.67 17.18
C ASN A 120 27.09 4.52 18.68
N TYR A 121 27.73 3.41 19.08
CA TYR A 121 28.16 3.18 20.47
C TYR A 121 29.54 3.77 20.80
N HIS A 122 30.23 4.38 19.84
CA HIS A 122 31.51 5.09 20.05
C HIS A 122 31.34 6.63 20.02
N SER A 123 30.10 7.08 20.23
CA SER A 123 29.74 8.47 20.49
C SER A 123 30.43 8.98 21.76
N HIS A 124 30.96 10.20 21.69
CA HIS A 124 31.77 10.80 22.74
C HIS A 124 31.71 12.33 22.70
N VAL A 125 32.14 12.96 23.80
CA VAL A 125 32.18 14.42 23.96
C VAL A 125 33.64 14.85 24.11
N HIS A 126 34.02 15.93 23.43
CA HIS A 126 35.33 16.57 23.52
C HIS A 126 35.21 17.99 24.11
N PHE A 127 36.26 18.41 24.82
CA PHE A 127 36.43 19.77 25.34
C PHE A 127 37.65 20.42 24.66
N ASP A 128 37.38 21.42 23.83
CA ASP A 128 38.39 22.24 23.13
C ASP A 128 38.74 23.54 23.90
N GLY A 129 37.90 23.95 24.86
CA GLY A 129 38.12 25.11 25.72
C GLY A 129 37.21 25.15 26.95
N GLN A 130 37.14 26.31 27.64
CA GLN A 130 36.19 26.53 28.74
C GLN A 130 34.77 26.93 28.28
N ASP A 131 34.62 27.28 27.00
CA ASP A 131 33.44 27.95 26.45
C ASP A 131 32.78 27.21 25.27
N THR A 132 33.30 26.04 24.91
CA THR A 132 32.78 25.18 23.85
C THR A 132 32.83 23.70 24.25
N ILE A 133 31.91 22.91 23.70
CA ILE A 133 31.80 21.46 23.89
C ILE A 133 31.43 20.84 22.54
N GLU A 134 32.21 19.88 22.07
CA GLU A 134 31.90 19.15 20.84
C GLU A 134 31.31 17.77 21.17
N VAL A 135 30.16 17.44 20.59
CA VAL A 135 29.49 16.14 20.76
C VAL A 135 29.51 15.39 19.42
N HIS A 136 30.27 14.29 19.37
CA HIS A 136 30.21 13.34 18.25
C HIS A 136 29.07 12.38 18.53
N MET A 137 27.92 12.60 17.88
CA MET A 137 26.66 11.93 18.15
C MET A 137 26.62 10.47 17.63
N PRO A 138 25.69 9.63 18.12
CA PRO A 138 25.52 8.24 17.67
C PRO A 138 25.14 8.06 16.18
N ASP A 139 24.62 9.09 15.52
CA ASP A 139 24.32 9.10 14.07
C ASP A 139 25.53 9.54 13.23
N GLY A 140 26.67 9.84 13.86
CA GLY A 140 27.87 10.36 13.21
C GLY A 140 27.85 11.86 12.96
N ALA A 141 26.83 12.59 13.45
CA ALA A 141 26.79 14.05 13.40
C ALA A 141 27.70 14.69 14.46
N GLU A 142 28.34 15.81 14.12
CA GLU A 142 29.23 16.54 15.02
C GLU A 142 28.57 17.87 15.42
N HIS A 143 28.32 18.04 16.72
CA HIS A 143 27.58 19.17 17.28
C HIS A 143 28.44 19.97 18.26
N THR A 144 28.98 21.09 17.80
CA THR A 144 29.68 22.07 18.64
C THR A 144 28.66 22.96 19.38
N TYR A 145 28.54 22.79 20.69
CA TYR A 145 27.79 23.66 21.58
C TYR A 145 28.68 24.81 22.06
N THR A 146 28.14 26.04 22.07
CA THR A 146 28.86 27.24 22.51
C THR A 146 28.18 27.86 23.72
N LYS A 147 28.98 28.21 24.72
CA LYS A 147 28.54 28.83 25.98
C LYS A 147 28.17 30.29 25.77
N ASN A 148 27.01 30.71 26.28
CA ASN A 148 26.56 32.10 26.27
C ASN A 148 27.12 32.91 27.45
N ALA A 149 26.78 34.20 27.53
CA ALA A 149 27.22 35.10 28.60
C ALA A 149 26.72 34.67 30.00
N GLU A 150 25.61 33.94 30.04
CA GLU A 150 24.99 33.36 31.23
C GLU A 150 25.64 32.03 31.66
N GLY A 151 26.63 31.52 30.92
CA GLY A 151 27.36 30.29 31.21
C GLY A 151 26.68 28.99 30.73
N VAL A 152 25.58 29.09 29.98
CA VAL A 152 24.79 27.97 29.46
C VAL A 152 25.26 27.58 28.06
N PHE A 153 25.43 26.28 27.82
CA PHE A 153 25.82 25.76 26.51
C PHE A 153 24.63 25.71 25.54
N THR A 154 24.69 26.53 24.48
CA THR A 154 23.67 26.61 23.44
C THR A 154 24.01 25.67 22.26
N PRO A 155 23.01 25.00 21.65
CA PRO A 155 23.22 24.09 20.55
C PRO A 155 23.60 24.83 19.25
N PRO A 156 24.30 24.15 18.33
CA PRO A 156 24.60 24.72 17.02
C PRO A 156 23.34 24.85 16.15
N TYR A 157 23.47 25.62 15.08
CA TYR A 157 22.42 25.90 14.12
C TYR A 157 21.67 24.63 13.63
N ASN A 158 20.33 24.63 13.76
CA ASN A 158 19.40 23.54 13.41
C ASN A 158 19.52 22.27 14.30
N VAL A 159 20.14 22.36 15.48
CA VAL A 159 20.17 21.27 16.48
C VAL A 159 19.29 21.64 17.66
N PHE A 160 18.38 20.74 18.02
CA PHE A 160 17.40 20.95 19.11
C PHE A 160 17.62 20.00 20.30
N ASN A 161 18.75 19.30 20.33
CA ASN A 161 19.14 18.44 21.45
C ASN A 161 19.65 19.31 22.61
N GLN A 162 19.14 19.10 23.82
CA GLN A 162 19.55 19.83 25.02
C GLN A 162 20.82 19.21 25.61
N LEU A 163 21.79 20.04 26.02
CA LEU A 163 23.02 19.59 26.68
C LEU A 163 23.05 20.10 28.12
N GLU A 164 23.31 19.20 29.06
CA GLU A 164 23.47 19.48 30.48
C GLU A 164 24.87 19.03 30.94
N LYS A 165 25.69 19.98 31.41
CA LYS A 165 27.01 19.69 31.97
C LYS A 165 26.91 19.60 33.50
N HIS A 166 26.88 18.38 34.02
CA HIS A 166 26.86 18.09 35.46
C HIS A 166 28.22 18.35 36.11
N SER A 167 29.31 18.09 35.39
CA SER A 167 30.69 18.41 35.79
C SER A 167 31.64 18.34 34.59
N ASP A 168 32.94 18.61 34.79
CA ASP A 168 33.99 18.31 33.81
C ASP A 168 34.19 16.81 33.55
N GLN A 169 33.46 15.94 34.27
CA GLN A 169 33.54 14.48 34.19
C GLN A 169 32.20 13.81 33.82
N TRP A 170 31.13 14.59 33.63
CA TRP A 170 29.80 14.10 33.29
C TRP A 170 28.98 15.14 32.52
N VAL A 171 28.55 14.78 31.31
CA VAL A 171 27.61 15.53 30.46
C VAL A 171 26.45 14.61 30.08
N THR A 172 25.24 15.17 29.95
CA THR A 172 24.06 14.48 29.42
C THR A 172 23.53 15.24 28.21
N VAL A 173 23.19 14.53 27.12
CA VAL A 173 22.57 15.12 25.93
C VAL A 173 21.21 14.48 25.67
N THR A 174 20.15 15.28 25.68
CA THR A 174 18.76 14.80 25.56
C THR A 174 18.16 15.20 24.21
N ARG A 175 17.75 14.22 23.41
CA ARG A 175 17.03 14.43 22.15
C ARG A 175 15.58 14.84 22.41
N GLN A 176 14.95 15.52 21.45
CA GLN A 176 13.52 15.90 21.51
C GLN A 176 12.55 14.71 21.67
N SER A 177 12.98 13.48 21.38
CA SER A 177 12.23 12.24 21.65
C SER A 177 12.14 11.88 23.14
N GLY A 178 12.96 12.48 24.00
CA GLY A 178 13.14 12.07 25.40
C GLY A 178 14.16 10.95 25.60
N LEU A 179 14.94 10.58 24.58
CA LEU A 179 16.15 9.76 24.73
C LEU A 179 17.30 10.62 25.26
N ALA A 180 17.90 10.24 26.39
CA ALA A 180 19.03 10.91 27.00
C ALA A 180 20.30 10.06 26.91
N TYR A 181 21.41 10.69 26.55
CA TYR A 181 22.72 10.06 26.35
C TYR A 181 23.66 10.58 27.43
N GLU A 182 24.11 9.73 28.35
CA GLU A 182 25.05 10.09 29.41
C GLU A 182 26.49 9.81 28.99
N TYR A 183 27.34 10.81 29.07
CA TYR A 183 28.78 10.73 28.77
C TYR A 183 29.58 11.00 30.05
N LYS A 184 30.53 10.12 30.40
CA LYS A 184 31.37 10.26 31.60
C LYS A 184 32.83 9.91 31.30
N THR A 185 33.75 10.28 32.18
CA THR A 185 35.11 9.73 32.12
C THR A 185 35.12 8.24 32.46
N ILE A 186 36.04 7.51 31.82
CA ILE A 186 36.22 6.07 31.98
C ILE A 186 37.71 5.78 32.26
N ASN A 187 37.98 4.71 33.01
CA ASN A 187 39.35 4.28 33.28
C ASN A 187 40.03 3.86 31.96
N GLY A 188 41.28 4.29 31.76
CA GLY A 188 42.07 3.96 30.57
C GLY A 188 41.89 4.90 29.37
N ALA A 189 40.89 5.80 29.38
CA ALA A 189 40.77 6.83 28.34
C ALA A 189 41.74 8.01 28.56
N GLY A 190 42.16 8.65 27.46
CA GLY A 190 42.95 9.89 27.51
C GLY A 190 42.15 11.09 28.03
N ASN A 191 42.82 12.01 28.72
CA ASN A 191 42.25 13.02 29.61
C ASN A 191 41.25 14.05 29.01
N ASN A 192 40.97 14.03 27.71
CA ASN A 192 40.24 15.09 26.99
C ASN A 192 38.88 14.66 26.40
N HIS A 193 38.35 13.48 26.76
CA HIS A 193 37.07 12.98 26.25
C HIS A 193 36.16 12.37 27.33
N LEU A 194 34.85 12.57 27.21
CA LEU A 194 33.83 11.80 27.93
C LEU A 194 33.19 10.79 26.97
N TRP A 195 33.03 9.55 27.41
CA TRP A 195 32.51 8.44 26.59
C TRP A 195 31.08 8.10 26.98
N LEU A 196 30.27 7.65 26.00
CA LEU A 196 28.88 7.28 26.21
C LEU A 196 28.79 6.06 27.15
N VAL A 197 28.26 6.26 28.37
CA VAL A 197 28.11 5.20 29.39
C VAL A 197 26.67 4.70 29.57
N ALA A 198 25.68 5.49 29.15
CA ALA A 198 24.28 5.05 29.10
C ALA A 198 23.48 5.75 28.01
N ILE A 199 22.56 5.02 27.38
CA ILE A 199 21.41 5.57 26.66
C ILE A 199 20.18 5.28 27.52
N LYS A 200 19.41 6.31 27.87
CA LYS A 200 18.21 6.24 28.72
C LYS A 200 16.98 6.65 27.95
N ASP A 201 15.88 5.95 28.19
CA ASP A 201 14.56 6.44 27.78
C ASP A 201 13.95 7.41 28.82
N LYS A 202 12.79 7.94 28.47
CA LYS A 202 11.99 8.86 29.30
C LYS A 202 11.40 8.24 30.58
N TYR A 203 11.55 6.94 30.79
CA TYR A 203 11.22 6.22 32.02
C TYR A 203 12.46 5.95 32.89
N GLY A 204 13.66 6.23 32.38
CA GLY A 204 14.94 5.94 33.05
C GLY A 204 15.44 4.53 32.79
N LEU A 205 14.77 3.74 31.94
CA LEU A 205 15.24 2.44 31.51
C LEU A 205 16.41 2.63 30.55
N GLN A 206 17.47 1.84 30.70
CA GLN A 206 18.76 2.15 30.08
C GLN A 206 19.43 0.98 29.37
N LEU A 207 20.07 1.29 28.24
CA LEU A 207 21.16 0.52 27.68
C LEU A 207 22.47 1.06 28.29
N THR A 208 23.20 0.20 28.99
CA THR A 208 24.42 0.54 29.74
C THR A 208 25.65 0.13 28.94
N LEU A 209 26.68 0.98 28.87
CA LEU A 209 27.92 0.74 28.14
C LEU A 209 29.08 0.60 29.13
N ASN A 210 29.76 -0.54 29.13
CA ASN A 210 30.83 -0.87 30.09
C ASN A 210 32.16 -0.98 29.36
N TYR A 211 33.20 -0.35 29.91
CA TYR A 211 34.53 -0.24 29.30
C TYR A 211 35.57 -1.06 30.09
N ASN A 212 36.61 -1.57 29.40
CA ASN A 212 37.72 -2.28 30.02
C ASN A 212 38.82 -1.32 30.54
N GLU A 213 39.86 -1.86 31.18
CA GLU A 213 40.99 -1.07 31.71
C GLU A 213 41.80 -0.28 30.66
N LYS A 214 41.62 -0.60 29.37
CA LYS A 214 42.22 0.12 28.22
C LYS A 214 41.28 1.20 27.64
N GLY A 215 40.15 1.50 28.29
CA GLY A 215 39.15 2.44 27.79
C GLY A 215 38.35 1.96 26.57
N GLN A 216 38.36 0.66 26.27
CA GLN A 216 37.64 0.08 25.12
C GLN A 216 36.24 -0.41 25.54
N LEU A 217 35.21 -0.17 24.73
CA LEU A 217 33.83 -0.62 24.99
C LEU A 217 33.78 -2.15 24.98
N HIS A 218 33.61 -2.78 26.15
CA HIS A 218 33.68 -4.22 26.29
C HIS A 218 32.32 -4.91 26.23
N THR A 219 31.29 -4.31 26.86
CA THR A 219 29.92 -4.86 26.83
C THR A 219 28.86 -3.78 26.79
N LEU A 220 27.75 -4.09 26.12
CA LEU A 220 26.47 -3.40 26.29
C LEU A 220 25.57 -4.26 27.18
N LYS A 221 24.79 -3.64 28.06
CA LYS A 221 23.82 -4.32 28.92
C LYS A 221 22.47 -3.61 28.89
N ASP A 222 21.44 -4.29 28.40
CA ASP A 222 20.10 -3.70 28.24
C ASP A 222 19.29 -3.61 29.56
N ALA A 223 18.09 -3.04 29.48
CA ALA A 223 17.18 -2.88 30.62
C ALA A 223 16.66 -4.21 31.20
N GLN A 224 16.76 -5.32 30.47
CA GLN A 224 16.44 -6.67 30.92
C GLN A 224 17.69 -7.41 31.47
N ASN A 225 18.83 -6.74 31.57
CA ASN A 225 20.14 -7.26 31.98
C ASN A 225 20.83 -8.18 30.96
N GLN A 226 20.35 -8.28 29.73
CA GLN A 226 20.98 -9.10 28.69
C GLN A 226 22.26 -8.41 28.18
N VAL A 227 23.29 -9.18 27.81
CA VAL A 227 24.65 -8.67 27.56
C VAL A 227 25.10 -8.93 26.12
N THR A 228 25.40 -7.86 25.39
CA THR A 228 26.13 -7.91 24.11
C THR A 228 27.62 -7.67 24.36
N THR A 229 28.49 -8.42 23.70
CA THR A 229 29.95 -8.44 23.95
C THR A 229 30.75 -7.96 22.75
N PHE A 230 31.86 -7.26 23.01
CA PHE A 230 32.73 -6.65 22.01
C PHE A 230 34.16 -7.20 22.15
N VAL A 231 34.75 -7.61 21.02
CA VAL A 231 36.07 -8.25 20.95
C VAL A 231 36.98 -7.46 20.01
N TYR A 232 38.17 -7.13 20.49
CA TYR A 232 39.18 -6.33 19.78
C TYR A 232 40.40 -7.18 19.41
N ASN A 233 41.10 -6.80 18.35
CA ASN A 233 42.45 -7.29 18.06
C ASN A 233 43.53 -6.47 18.81
N GLU A 234 44.80 -6.88 18.68
CA GLU A 234 45.93 -6.20 19.35
C GLU A 234 46.14 -4.75 18.88
N ALA A 235 45.75 -4.43 17.63
CA ALA A 235 45.81 -3.09 17.07
C ALA A 235 44.66 -2.16 17.54
N GLY A 236 43.68 -2.69 18.28
CA GLY A 236 42.58 -1.89 18.85
C GLY A 236 41.33 -1.76 17.97
N TYR A 237 41.21 -2.54 16.88
CA TYR A 237 40.00 -2.61 16.06
C TYR A 237 39.04 -3.69 16.55
N ILE A 238 37.73 -3.45 16.43
CA ILE A 238 36.69 -4.43 16.78
C ILE A 238 36.64 -5.50 15.69
N ILE A 239 36.91 -6.76 16.03
CA ILE A 239 36.87 -7.90 15.09
C ILE A 239 35.60 -8.73 15.22
N LYS A 240 34.89 -8.64 16.35
CA LYS A 240 33.63 -9.36 16.59
C LYS A 240 32.75 -8.62 17.60
N VAL A 241 31.45 -8.64 17.36
CA VAL A 241 30.40 -8.28 18.33
C VAL A 241 29.38 -9.41 18.39
N ALA A 242 29.02 -9.87 19.58
CA ALA A 242 28.08 -10.99 19.76
C ALA A 242 26.95 -10.66 20.75
N ASP A 243 25.73 -11.04 20.40
CA ASP A 243 24.51 -10.76 21.16
C ASP A 243 24.26 -11.78 22.29
N PRO A 244 23.25 -11.56 23.16
CA PRO A 244 22.94 -12.46 24.28
C PRO A 244 22.44 -13.85 23.85
N PHE A 245 22.16 -14.04 22.57
CA PHE A 245 21.49 -15.22 22.01
C PHE A 245 22.43 -16.11 21.18
N GLY A 246 23.69 -15.69 21.00
CA GLY A 246 24.72 -16.43 20.27
C GLY A 246 24.86 -16.05 18.80
N ARG A 247 24.19 -14.97 18.34
CA ARG A 247 24.42 -14.41 16.99
C ARG A 247 25.57 -13.41 17.04
N GLU A 248 26.33 -13.30 15.95
CA GLU A 248 27.57 -12.52 15.94
C GLU A 248 27.84 -11.82 14.60
N ALA A 249 28.28 -10.56 14.67
CA ALA A 249 28.88 -9.84 13.55
C ALA A 249 30.41 -9.90 13.64
N LYS A 250 31.08 -9.91 12.49
CA LYS A 250 32.54 -10.09 12.32
C LYS A 250 33.12 -9.04 11.37
N PHE A 251 34.37 -8.65 11.59
CA PHE A 251 35.03 -7.55 10.89
C PHE A 251 36.52 -7.86 10.65
N ASP A 252 36.95 -7.86 9.39
CA ASP A 252 38.33 -8.12 8.96
C ASP A 252 39.00 -6.84 8.44
N TYR A 253 40.30 -6.67 8.73
CA TYR A 253 41.07 -5.46 8.44
C TYR A 253 42.34 -5.76 7.64
N ASN A 254 42.82 -4.78 6.86
CA ASN A 254 44.15 -4.82 6.25
C ASN A 254 45.24 -4.28 7.20
N ASP A 255 46.52 -4.41 6.81
CA ASP A 255 47.68 -3.90 7.57
C ASP A 255 47.68 -2.37 7.75
N GLN A 256 46.83 -1.64 7.02
CA GLN A 256 46.64 -0.18 7.12
C GLN A 256 45.47 0.21 8.04
N GLY A 257 44.74 -0.76 8.61
CA GLY A 257 43.60 -0.50 9.49
C GLY A 257 42.32 -0.09 8.77
N HIS A 258 42.15 -0.45 7.49
CA HIS A 258 40.87 -0.31 6.77
C HIS A 258 40.01 -1.56 6.94
N LEU A 259 38.70 -1.38 7.16
CA LEU A 259 37.72 -2.47 7.20
C LEU A 259 37.54 -3.05 5.80
N ILE A 260 38.17 -4.18 5.51
CA ILE A 260 38.12 -4.82 4.17
C ILE A 260 36.99 -5.84 4.04
N LYS A 261 36.40 -6.30 5.16
CA LYS A 261 35.21 -7.15 5.16
C LYS A 261 34.39 -6.98 6.43
N LEU A 262 33.07 -6.93 6.27
CA LEU A 262 32.11 -7.14 7.33
C LEU A 262 31.30 -8.42 7.08
N THR A 263 30.77 -9.02 8.14
CA THR A 263 29.84 -10.16 8.07
C THR A 263 28.84 -10.05 9.21
N ASP A 264 27.56 -10.12 8.88
CA ASP A 264 26.47 -9.72 9.77
C ASP A 264 25.97 -10.89 10.61
N MET A 265 25.10 -10.59 11.59
CA MET A 265 24.52 -11.59 12.51
C MET A 265 23.67 -12.69 11.83
N GLY A 266 23.45 -12.58 10.51
CA GLY A 266 22.81 -13.59 9.66
C GLY A 266 23.69 -14.10 8.51
N GLU A 267 25.01 -14.04 8.66
CA GLU A 267 26.04 -14.60 7.75
C GLU A 267 26.13 -13.97 6.33
N TYR A 268 25.34 -12.93 6.04
CA TYR A 268 25.62 -12.05 4.90
C TYR A 268 26.98 -11.38 5.08
N TRP A 269 27.69 -11.15 3.98
CA TRP A 269 29.00 -10.51 4.00
C TRP A 269 29.10 -9.43 2.93
N THR A 270 29.91 -8.42 3.22
CA THR A 270 30.34 -7.40 2.26
C THR A 270 31.85 -7.22 2.36
N THR A 271 32.53 -7.25 1.22
CA THR A 271 33.95 -6.89 1.08
C THR A 271 34.10 -5.49 0.51
N LEU A 272 35.15 -4.79 0.93
CA LEU A 272 35.42 -3.39 0.63
C LEU A 272 36.86 -3.20 0.13
N ALA A 273 37.03 -2.45 -0.97
CA ALA A 273 38.33 -2.01 -1.46
C ALA A 273 38.46 -0.49 -1.36
N TYR A 274 39.71 -0.02 -1.23
CA TYR A 274 40.03 1.39 -0.97
C TYR A 274 41.16 1.89 -1.89
N ASP A 275 41.24 3.21 -2.07
CA ASP A 275 42.39 3.89 -2.66
C ASP A 275 43.47 4.29 -1.61
N GLN A 276 44.48 5.07 -2.02
CA GLN A 276 45.55 5.54 -1.13
C GLN A 276 45.09 6.63 -0.12
N GLN A 277 43.88 7.15 -0.29
CA GLN A 277 43.23 8.18 0.52
C GLN A 277 42.16 7.56 1.47
N ALA A 278 42.01 6.24 1.42
CA ALA A 278 40.95 5.44 2.06
C ALA A 278 39.52 5.84 1.62
N LEU A 279 39.36 6.25 0.37
CA LEU A 279 38.05 6.32 -0.28
C LEU A 279 37.67 4.90 -0.74
N ILE A 280 36.44 4.47 -0.43
CA ILE A 280 35.94 3.16 -0.89
C ILE A 280 35.81 3.21 -2.42
N THR A 281 36.45 2.28 -3.12
CA THR A 281 36.43 2.16 -4.59
C THR A 281 35.60 0.97 -5.07
N LYS A 282 35.42 -0.06 -4.24
CA LYS A 282 34.56 -1.22 -4.53
C LYS A 282 33.82 -1.66 -3.27
N MET A 283 32.55 -2.00 -3.42
CA MET A 283 31.75 -2.75 -2.44
C MET A 283 31.23 -4.02 -3.10
N GLU A 284 31.48 -5.19 -2.53
CA GLU A 284 31.16 -6.48 -3.15
C GLU A 284 30.45 -7.42 -2.17
N THR A 285 29.43 -8.11 -2.64
CA THR A 285 28.56 -8.99 -1.85
C THR A 285 28.23 -10.26 -2.64
N PRO A 286 27.54 -11.27 -2.07
CA PRO A 286 27.20 -12.53 -2.75
C PRO A 286 26.47 -12.39 -4.10
N LEU A 287 25.85 -11.25 -4.39
CA LEU A 287 25.08 -11.02 -5.61
C LEU A 287 25.81 -10.18 -6.67
N GLY A 288 26.93 -9.54 -6.34
CA GLY A 288 27.66 -8.67 -7.27
C GLY A 288 28.40 -7.54 -6.57
N HIS A 289 28.83 -6.53 -7.32
CA HIS A 289 29.62 -5.42 -6.78
C HIS A 289 29.23 -4.06 -7.35
N TRP A 290 29.49 -3.02 -6.55
CA TRP A 290 29.43 -1.62 -6.92
C TRP A 290 30.85 -1.08 -7.05
N LEU A 291 31.08 -0.22 -8.04
CA LEU A 291 32.31 0.55 -8.20
C LEU A 291 32.04 2.02 -7.92
N PHE A 292 32.94 2.69 -7.20
CA PHE A 292 32.82 4.10 -6.83
C PHE A 292 34.05 4.86 -7.31
N ASP A 293 33.91 5.58 -8.41
CA ASP A 293 34.93 6.49 -8.92
C ASP A 293 34.72 7.87 -8.28
N ILE A 294 35.52 8.16 -7.24
CA ILE A 294 35.39 9.36 -6.40
C ILE A 294 36.51 10.33 -6.75
N GLU A 295 36.17 11.43 -7.41
CA GLU A 295 37.13 12.44 -7.87
C GLU A 295 36.92 13.76 -7.11
N PRO A 296 37.63 13.95 -5.97
CA PRO A 296 37.44 15.11 -5.10
C PRO A 296 38.08 16.39 -5.65
N SER A 297 37.58 17.52 -5.15
CA SER A 297 38.16 18.85 -5.35
C SER A 297 39.57 18.92 -4.76
N ASP A 298 40.56 19.27 -5.59
CA ASP A 298 41.99 19.29 -5.26
C ASP A 298 42.64 20.69 -5.35
N SER A 299 41.89 21.71 -5.78
CA SER A 299 42.34 23.11 -5.77
C SER A 299 41.22 24.12 -5.57
N THR A 300 41.54 25.24 -4.93
CA THR A 300 40.65 26.41 -4.83
C THR A 300 40.72 27.33 -6.07
N THR A 301 41.65 27.09 -7.00
CA THR A 301 41.80 27.88 -8.22
C THR A 301 40.87 27.40 -9.33
N LYS A 302 39.98 28.28 -9.81
CA LYS A 302 39.18 28.01 -11.02
C LYS A 302 40.08 27.99 -12.26
N VAL A 303 40.09 26.87 -12.98
CA VAL A 303 40.75 26.73 -14.29
C VAL A 303 39.74 26.90 -15.43
N SER A 304 40.21 26.85 -16.68
CA SER A 304 39.38 27.05 -17.87
C SER A 304 38.47 25.87 -18.22
N ASN A 305 38.92 24.63 -17.97
CA ASN A 305 38.12 23.43 -18.17
C ASN A 305 37.18 23.23 -16.95
N PRO A 306 35.85 23.21 -17.14
CA PRO A 306 34.88 23.02 -16.06
C PRO A 306 34.56 21.54 -15.76
N TYR A 307 34.88 20.62 -16.68
CA TYR A 307 34.52 19.21 -16.66
C TYR A 307 35.65 18.36 -17.27
N PRO A 308 36.74 18.11 -16.53
CA PRO A 308 37.92 17.45 -17.07
C PRO A 308 37.73 15.93 -17.15
N ALA A 309 38.64 15.25 -17.86
CA ALA A 309 38.54 13.81 -18.12
C ALA A 309 38.57 12.97 -16.82
N PRO A 310 37.88 11.81 -16.77
CA PRO A 310 37.99 10.86 -15.67
C PRO A 310 39.45 10.51 -15.33
N GLY A 311 39.78 10.53 -14.04
CA GLY A 311 41.12 10.30 -13.52
C GLY A 311 42.05 11.52 -13.60
N THR A 312 41.52 12.74 -13.76
CA THR A 312 42.33 13.97 -13.81
C THR A 312 41.91 14.99 -12.75
N GLN A 313 42.75 16.01 -12.53
CA GLN A 313 42.59 16.98 -11.44
C GLN A 313 41.29 17.80 -11.57
N MET A 314 40.36 17.63 -10.63
CA MET A 314 39.04 18.25 -10.66
C MET A 314 39.01 19.73 -10.27
N ASN A 315 40.12 20.27 -9.73
CA ASN A 315 40.26 21.66 -9.31
C ASN A 315 39.13 22.06 -8.34
N THR A 316 38.34 23.09 -8.68
CA THR A 316 37.20 23.57 -7.86
C THR A 316 35.91 22.75 -8.03
N SER A 317 35.97 21.63 -8.74
CA SER A 317 34.84 20.73 -8.99
C SER A 317 35.00 19.41 -8.23
N TYR A 318 33.95 18.60 -8.21
CA TYR A 318 33.89 17.27 -7.61
C TYR A 318 33.00 16.40 -8.50
N ARG A 319 33.42 15.16 -8.79
CA ARG A 319 32.62 14.15 -9.50
C ARG A 319 32.60 12.85 -8.69
N ILE A 320 31.44 12.20 -8.69
CA ILE A 320 31.27 10.83 -8.19
C ILE A 320 30.54 10.08 -9.29
N THR A 321 31.16 9.03 -9.83
CA THR A 321 30.50 8.09 -10.72
C THR A 321 30.33 6.78 -9.97
N VAL A 322 29.13 6.20 -9.99
CA VAL A 322 28.87 4.89 -9.36
C VAL A 322 28.40 3.91 -10.42
N THR A 323 29.05 2.75 -10.50
CA THR A 323 28.64 1.65 -11.37
C THR A 323 27.93 0.59 -10.52
N ASP A 324 26.73 0.17 -10.94
CA ASP A 324 25.97 -0.91 -10.31
C ASP A 324 26.41 -2.32 -10.77
N PRO A 325 25.92 -3.41 -10.14
CA PRO A 325 26.33 -4.78 -10.49
C PRO A 325 25.90 -5.26 -11.88
N ASN A 326 24.98 -4.55 -12.55
CA ASN A 326 24.56 -4.81 -13.92
C ASN A 326 25.38 -3.99 -14.94
N GLY A 327 26.24 -3.06 -14.47
CA GLY A 327 27.04 -2.15 -15.29
C GLY A 327 26.38 -0.78 -15.54
N GLY A 328 25.26 -0.47 -14.90
CA GLY A 328 24.61 0.84 -15.00
C GLY A 328 25.43 1.91 -14.27
N LYS A 329 25.78 3.00 -14.96
CA LYS A 329 26.58 4.12 -14.43
C LYS A 329 25.75 5.35 -14.13
N GLU A 330 25.76 5.83 -12.90
CA GLU A 330 25.17 7.11 -12.51
C GLU A 330 26.23 8.11 -12.07
N GLU A 331 25.94 9.41 -12.25
CA GLU A 331 26.94 10.47 -12.04
C GLU A 331 26.37 11.64 -11.25
N TYR A 332 27.17 12.09 -10.28
CA TYR A 332 26.91 13.24 -9.42
C TYR A 332 28.06 14.22 -9.61
N TYR A 333 27.73 15.49 -9.84
CA TYR A 333 28.74 16.52 -10.06
C TYR A 333 28.38 17.81 -9.31
N HIS A 334 29.40 18.48 -8.79
CA HIS A 334 29.34 19.83 -8.23
C HIS A 334 30.55 20.63 -8.71
N GLY A 335 30.34 21.82 -9.28
CA GLY A 335 31.46 22.69 -9.67
C GLY A 335 31.04 23.89 -10.51
N HIS A 336 31.86 24.95 -10.48
CA HIS A 336 31.64 26.20 -11.22
C HIS A 336 30.24 26.84 -11.02
N GLY A 337 29.62 26.65 -9.85
CA GLY A 337 28.29 27.16 -9.54
C GLY A 337 27.13 26.34 -10.10
N ARG A 338 27.38 25.08 -10.47
CA ARG A 338 26.36 24.11 -10.91
C ARG A 338 26.47 22.85 -10.05
N ALA A 339 25.34 22.22 -9.72
CA ALA A 339 25.29 20.86 -9.19
C ALA A 339 24.21 20.08 -9.94
N TRP A 340 24.47 18.81 -10.27
CA TRP A 340 23.54 17.97 -11.02
C TRP A 340 23.75 16.47 -10.82
N TYR A 341 22.72 15.70 -11.19
CA TYR A 341 22.70 14.24 -11.25
C TYR A 341 22.28 13.76 -12.66
N ILE A 342 22.89 12.66 -13.11
CA ILE A 342 22.54 11.92 -14.32
C ILE A 342 22.22 10.47 -13.95
N SER A 343 21.02 9.99 -14.36
CA SER A 343 20.60 8.60 -14.18
C SER A 343 21.23 7.65 -15.21
N PRO A 344 21.36 6.34 -14.93
CA PRO A 344 22.04 5.39 -15.83
C PRO A 344 21.59 5.39 -17.30
N ASN A 345 20.29 5.49 -17.59
CA ASN A 345 19.77 5.60 -18.96
C ASN A 345 20.19 6.89 -19.69
N ASN A 346 20.66 7.90 -18.96
CA ASN A 346 21.07 9.21 -19.47
C ASN A 346 22.59 9.42 -19.45
N TYR A 347 23.37 8.48 -18.90
CA TYR A 347 24.82 8.57 -18.81
C TYR A 347 25.50 8.39 -20.18
N VAL A 348 26.53 9.20 -20.43
CA VAL A 348 27.34 9.16 -21.64
C VAL A 348 28.81 9.04 -21.25
N GLU A 349 29.44 7.93 -21.64
CA GLU A 349 30.87 7.66 -21.44
C GLU A 349 31.75 8.80 -21.98
N TYR A 350 32.88 9.06 -21.32
CA TYR A 350 33.68 10.24 -21.63
C TYR A 350 34.40 10.15 -22.99
N GLN A 351 34.02 11.04 -23.91
CA GLN A 351 34.74 11.36 -25.16
C GLN A 351 35.54 12.66 -25.02
N ASP A 352 34.87 13.81 -24.82
CA ASP A 352 35.50 15.14 -24.66
C ASP A 352 34.72 16.13 -23.77
N GLU A 353 35.34 17.26 -23.38
CA GLU A 353 34.77 18.26 -22.45
C GLU A 353 33.47 18.94 -22.93
N ASP A 354 33.17 18.87 -24.23
CA ASP A 354 32.06 19.57 -24.88
C ASP A 354 30.91 18.64 -25.30
N THR A 355 31.21 17.39 -25.67
CA THR A 355 30.23 16.41 -26.19
C THR A 355 29.48 15.64 -25.10
N ASN A 356 30.12 15.42 -23.94
CA ASN A 356 29.67 14.44 -22.93
C ASN A 356 28.55 14.95 -22.00
N ASN A 357 28.31 14.17 -20.93
CA ASN A 357 27.53 14.47 -19.74
C ASN A 357 27.41 15.97 -19.43
N PHE A 358 28.52 16.73 -19.37
CA PHE A 358 28.53 18.16 -19.06
C PHE A 358 27.47 18.99 -19.81
N LYS A 359 27.40 18.89 -21.15
CA LYS A 359 26.48 19.71 -21.97
C LYS A 359 25.24 18.97 -22.46
N THR A 360 25.38 17.73 -22.96
CA THR A 360 24.36 17.10 -23.83
C THR A 360 23.42 16.13 -23.11
N ALA A 361 23.88 15.49 -22.03
CA ALA A 361 23.05 14.56 -21.25
C ALA A 361 21.89 15.28 -20.54
N ALA A 362 20.76 14.58 -20.43
CA ALA A 362 19.63 15.03 -19.62
C ALA A 362 19.96 14.83 -18.13
N LYS A 363 19.64 15.83 -17.31
CA LYS A 363 20.06 15.90 -15.91
C LYS A 363 18.96 16.44 -15.02
N THR A 364 19.01 16.08 -13.75
CA THR A 364 18.37 16.87 -12.70
C THR A 364 19.37 17.87 -12.14
N HIS A 365 19.00 19.14 -12.12
CA HIS A 365 19.83 20.25 -11.67
C HIS A 365 19.43 20.69 -10.26
N TYR A 366 20.43 21.11 -9.48
CA TYR A 366 20.28 21.59 -8.11
C TYR A 366 20.84 23.00 -7.97
N ASP A 367 19.96 23.97 -7.75
CA ASP A 367 20.38 25.32 -7.37
C ASP A 367 20.57 25.34 -5.85
N LEU A 368 21.72 25.84 -5.38
CA LEU A 368 22.13 25.77 -3.98
C LEU A 368 22.06 27.16 -3.32
N TYR A 369 21.14 27.31 -2.37
CA TYR A 369 21.09 28.44 -1.45
C TYR A 369 22.23 28.32 -0.43
N LYS A 370 22.95 29.41 -0.19
CA LYS A 370 24.01 29.48 0.83
C LYS A 370 23.55 30.38 1.98
N HIS A 371 23.33 29.78 3.15
CA HIS A 371 22.96 30.51 4.36
C HIS A 371 24.17 31.25 4.96
N ALA A 372 23.91 32.27 5.80
CA ALA A 372 24.95 33.04 6.48
C ALA A 372 25.86 32.18 7.39
N SER A 373 25.33 31.08 7.95
CA SER A 373 26.10 30.08 8.71
C SER A 373 26.96 29.13 7.85
N GLY A 374 27.16 29.44 6.57
CA GLY A 374 28.07 28.72 5.66
C GLY A 374 27.52 27.42 5.06
N LYS A 375 26.57 26.75 5.73
CA LYS A 375 25.91 25.52 5.23
C LYS A 375 25.08 25.83 3.96
N GLY A 376 25.23 24.98 2.95
CA GLY A 376 24.38 24.99 1.75
C GLY A 376 23.04 24.28 1.99
N ARG A 377 22.03 24.65 1.21
CA ARG A 377 20.71 23.97 1.12
C ARG A 377 20.22 24.02 -0.32
N ILE A 378 19.43 23.05 -0.77
CA ILE A 378 18.90 23.07 -2.14
C ILE A 378 17.75 24.09 -2.21
N GLN A 379 17.91 25.13 -3.02
CA GLN A 379 16.89 26.14 -3.29
C GLN A 379 15.88 25.67 -4.33
N LYS A 380 16.34 24.88 -5.31
CA LYS A 380 15.52 24.40 -6.42
C LYS A 380 16.05 23.08 -6.97
N ILE A 381 15.12 22.20 -7.35
CA ILE A 381 15.36 21.01 -8.15
C ILE A 381 14.66 21.21 -9.49
N SER A 382 15.38 21.04 -10.60
CA SER A 382 14.83 21.14 -11.96
C SER A 382 15.09 19.84 -12.73
N TYR A 383 14.02 19.13 -13.10
CA TYR A 383 14.06 17.78 -13.65
C TYR A 383 14.12 17.77 -15.21
N PRO A 384 14.54 16.66 -15.85
CA PRO A 384 14.65 16.53 -17.31
C PRO A 384 13.39 16.83 -18.13
N ASP A 385 12.20 16.71 -17.55
CA ASP A 385 10.90 16.99 -18.16
C ASP A 385 10.39 18.42 -17.93
N GLY A 386 11.23 19.30 -17.36
CA GLY A 386 10.86 20.66 -17.03
C GLY A 386 9.97 20.80 -15.78
N ARG A 387 9.76 19.74 -15.00
CA ARG A 387 9.21 19.88 -13.65
C ARG A 387 10.21 20.60 -12.74
N GLU A 388 9.68 21.45 -11.87
CA GLU A 388 10.48 22.20 -10.89
C GLU A 388 9.87 22.11 -9.49
N VAL A 389 10.73 21.93 -8.50
CA VAL A 389 10.40 22.04 -7.07
C VAL A 389 11.34 23.08 -6.44
N ALA A 390 10.80 24.19 -5.98
CA ALA A 390 11.53 25.25 -5.29
C ALA A 390 11.28 25.21 -3.78
N TYR A 391 12.24 25.68 -3.00
CA TYR A 391 12.19 25.77 -1.55
C TYR A 391 12.52 27.20 -1.11
N ALA A 392 11.68 27.79 -0.26
CA ALA A 392 12.03 29.03 0.43
C ALA A 392 12.48 28.72 1.85
N TYR A 393 13.50 29.44 2.29
CA TYR A 393 14.07 29.37 3.62
C TYR A 393 13.81 30.69 4.35
N ASP A 394 13.66 30.61 5.66
CA ASP A 394 13.63 31.76 6.54
C ASP A 394 14.99 32.46 6.57
N ALA A 395 15.03 33.80 6.61
CA ALA A 395 16.28 34.54 6.39
C ALA A 395 17.21 34.53 7.62
N ASP A 396 16.64 34.49 8.82
CA ASP A 396 17.37 34.57 10.08
C ASP A 396 17.61 33.18 10.68
N THR A 397 16.58 32.33 10.64
CA THR A 397 16.64 30.95 11.17
C THR A 397 17.03 29.92 10.11
N GLY A 398 17.17 30.30 8.84
CA GLY A 398 17.51 29.41 7.72
C GLY A 398 16.55 28.24 7.46
N LEU A 399 15.51 28.04 8.29
CA LEU A 399 14.59 26.91 8.28
C LEU A 399 13.75 26.91 6.99
N ARG A 400 13.42 25.72 6.46
CA ARG A 400 12.47 25.61 5.34
C ARG A 400 11.13 26.25 5.80
N LYS A 401 10.58 27.11 4.96
CA LYS A 401 9.42 27.99 5.25
C LYS A 401 8.30 27.85 4.21
N SER A 402 8.66 27.49 2.98
CA SER A 402 7.71 27.04 1.97
C SER A 402 8.36 26.09 0.98
N SER A 403 7.53 25.46 0.15
CA SER A 403 7.96 24.84 -1.09
C SER A 403 6.92 25.06 -2.18
N THR A 404 7.40 25.23 -3.41
CA THR A 404 6.56 25.50 -4.58
C THR A 404 6.82 24.43 -5.65
N THR A 405 5.78 23.72 -6.05
CA THR A 405 5.84 22.72 -7.14
C THR A 405 4.97 23.21 -8.28
N GLN A 406 5.55 23.49 -9.45
CA GLN A 406 4.80 23.96 -10.63
C GLN A 406 3.85 25.16 -10.34
N GLY A 407 4.30 26.11 -9.52
CA GLY A 407 3.52 27.28 -9.08
C GLY A 407 2.66 27.05 -7.81
N GLN A 408 2.36 25.80 -7.46
CA GLN A 408 1.61 25.47 -6.25
C GLN A 408 2.47 25.63 -5.00
N THR A 409 2.16 26.61 -4.16
CA THR A 409 2.97 26.91 -2.96
C THR A 409 2.30 26.39 -1.69
N GLN A 410 3.03 25.59 -0.93
CA GLN A 410 2.69 25.23 0.46
C GLN A 410 3.61 26.02 1.40
N THR A 411 3.06 26.66 2.43
CA THR A 411 3.84 27.43 3.41
C THR A 411 3.70 26.84 4.81
N PHE A 412 4.70 27.05 5.66
CA PHE A 412 4.62 26.63 7.05
C PHE A 412 5.45 27.51 7.99
N GLN A 413 4.99 27.60 9.22
CA GLN A 413 5.67 28.26 10.33
C GLN A 413 6.21 27.18 11.28
N LYS A 414 7.37 27.44 11.91
CA LYS A 414 7.99 26.56 12.92
C LYS A 414 8.23 27.35 14.21
N ASN A 415 8.15 26.68 15.36
CA ASN A 415 8.57 27.26 16.66
C ASN A 415 10.11 27.17 16.83
N SER A 416 10.61 27.68 17.95
CA SER A 416 12.04 27.60 18.34
C SER A 416 12.59 26.19 18.50
N GLN A 417 11.72 25.17 18.59
CA GLN A 417 12.06 23.74 18.61
C GLN A 417 12.01 23.10 17.20
N GLY A 418 11.87 23.89 16.14
CA GLY A 418 11.80 23.39 14.76
C GLY A 418 10.48 22.68 14.40
N ASN A 419 9.53 22.60 15.35
CA ASN A 419 8.24 21.95 15.19
C ASN A 419 7.25 22.88 14.48
N ILE A 420 6.46 22.33 13.55
CA ILE A 420 5.52 23.12 12.73
C ILE A 420 4.38 23.66 13.61
N THR A 421 4.18 24.98 13.64
CA THR A 421 3.09 25.67 14.35
C THR A 421 1.90 26.00 13.44
N GLN A 422 2.15 26.14 12.14
CA GLN A 422 1.12 26.36 11.12
C GLN A 422 1.57 25.75 9.79
N LEU A 423 0.63 25.16 9.06
CA LEU A 423 0.78 24.68 7.68
C LEU A 423 -0.36 25.24 6.84
N THR A 424 -0.05 25.87 5.71
CA THR A 424 -1.03 26.27 4.70
C THR A 424 -0.80 25.46 3.42
N THR A 425 -1.86 24.78 2.95
CA THR A 425 -1.83 23.90 1.78
C THR A 425 -1.83 24.70 0.48
N ALA A 426 -1.54 24.03 -0.65
CA ALA A 426 -1.64 24.62 -1.98
C ALA A 426 -3.07 25.04 -2.37
N LEU A 427 -4.10 24.62 -1.61
CA LEU A 427 -5.49 25.05 -1.80
C LEU A 427 -5.82 26.34 -1.03
N GLY A 428 -4.96 26.78 -0.10
CA GLY A 428 -5.16 27.91 0.81
C GLY A 428 -5.66 27.51 2.21
N GLU A 429 -5.99 26.24 2.41
CA GLU A 429 -6.44 25.72 3.70
C GLU A 429 -5.32 25.79 4.75
N THR A 430 -5.65 26.14 5.98
CA THR A 430 -4.66 26.35 7.04
C THR A 430 -4.94 25.46 8.25
N VAL A 431 -3.91 24.75 8.71
CA VAL A 431 -3.94 23.91 9.90
C VAL A 431 -2.90 24.42 10.90
N SER A 432 -3.31 24.71 12.14
CA SER A 432 -2.44 25.21 13.20
C SER A 432 -2.31 24.24 14.38
N TYR A 433 -1.23 24.44 15.14
CA TYR A 433 -0.77 23.56 16.21
C TYR A 433 -0.50 24.42 17.44
N GLN A 434 -1.14 24.10 18.55
CA GLN A 434 -0.77 24.61 19.87
C GLN A 434 0.08 23.56 20.57
N TYR A 435 1.08 24.02 21.30
CA TYR A 435 2.03 23.20 22.02
C TYR A 435 1.91 23.48 23.53
N ALA A 436 2.21 22.47 24.35
CA ALA A 436 2.48 22.68 25.77
C ALA A 436 3.72 23.59 25.96
N ASP A 437 3.92 24.10 27.18
CA ASP A 437 5.03 25.00 27.54
C ASP A 437 6.44 24.43 27.21
N ASN A 438 6.55 23.10 27.03
CA ASN A 438 7.79 22.46 26.60
C ASN A 438 8.12 22.64 25.10
N GLY A 439 7.21 23.17 24.28
CA GLY A 439 7.40 23.41 22.85
C GLY A 439 7.46 22.16 21.96
N LEU A 440 7.17 20.97 22.53
CA LEU A 440 7.29 19.68 21.85
C LEU A 440 5.96 18.92 21.76
N ASP A 441 5.13 18.93 22.80
CA ASP A 441 3.89 18.14 22.85
C ASP A 441 2.68 18.95 22.36
N VAL A 442 1.93 18.43 21.39
CA VAL A 442 0.84 19.15 20.69
C VAL A 442 -0.45 19.06 21.51
N THR A 443 -0.83 20.14 22.19
CA THR A 443 -2.04 20.18 23.05
C THR A 443 -3.33 20.39 22.29
N GLN A 444 -3.28 21.13 21.17
CA GLN A 444 -4.43 21.34 20.30
C GLN A 444 -4.00 21.40 18.84
N ILE A 445 -4.83 20.82 17.98
CA ILE A 445 -4.78 20.92 16.52
C ILE A 445 -6.02 21.68 16.10
N THR A 446 -5.88 22.72 15.28
CA THR A 446 -7.02 23.40 14.64
C THR A 446 -6.93 23.18 13.14
N THR A 447 -7.95 22.54 12.58
CA THR A 447 -8.12 22.33 11.14
C THR A 447 -9.22 23.28 10.62
N PRO A 448 -9.41 23.42 9.29
CA PRO A 448 -10.56 24.13 8.71
C PRO A 448 -11.96 23.54 9.06
N GLN A 449 -12.02 22.46 9.84
CA GLN A 449 -13.22 21.66 10.10
C GLN A 449 -13.54 21.52 11.59
N GLY A 450 -12.53 21.62 12.46
CA GLY A 450 -12.70 21.41 13.90
C GLY A 450 -11.37 21.46 14.66
N ASN A 451 -11.45 21.09 15.93
CA ASN A 451 -10.28 20.96 16.80
C ASN A 451 -10.07 19.49 17.20
N ILE A 452 -8.82 19.09 17.39
CA ILE A 452 -8.44 17.88 18.14
C ILE A 452 -7.71 18.35 19.39
N GLU A 453 -8.13 17.88 20.57
CA GLU A 453 -7.46 18.16 21.85
C GLU A 453 -6.61 16.94 22.26
N LEU A 454 -5.42 17.16 22.82
CA LEU A 454 -4.59 16.10 23.41
C LEU A 454 -4.03 16.54 24.77
N ARG A 455 -3.94 15.59 25.71
CA ARG A 455 -3.31 15.80 27.04
C ARG A 455 -2.36 14.65 27.31
N TYR A 456 -1.28 14.92 28.04
CA TYR A 456 -0.13 14.02 28.19
C TYR A 456 0.22 13.78 29.67
N ASN A 457 0.82 12.63 29.98
CA ASN A 457 1.45 12.38 31.29
C ASN A 457 2.86 13.00 31.39
N LYS A 458 3.48 12.96 32.58
CA LYS A 458 4.84 13.48 32.82
C LYS A 458 5.94 12.84 31.94
N HIS A 459 5.69 11.63 31.42
CA HIS A 459 6.55 10.93 30.46
C HIS A 459 6.15 11.22 29.00
N ARG A 460 5.37 12.29 28.78
CA ARG A 460 4.94 12.81 27.48
C ARG A 460 4.11 11.84 26.64
N ASN A 461 3.46 10.82 27.22
CA ASN A 461 2.52 9.96 26.49
C ASN A 461 1.10 10.54 26.59
N PRO A 462 0.29 10.53 25.51
CA PRO A 462 -1.11 10.92 25.58
C PRO A 462 -1.88 10.11 26.62
N THR A 463 -2.65 10.79 27.46
CA THR A 463 -3.61 10.18 28.40
C THR A 463 -5.06 10.49 28.02
N TYR A 464 -5.27 11.52 27.19
CA TYR A 464 -6.57 11.92 26.66
C TYR A 464 -6.40 12.44 25.24
N ILE A 465 -7.32 12.05 24.36
CA ILE A 465 -7.47 12.57 23.00
C ILE A 465 -8.96 12.87 22.79
N LYS A 466 -9.28 13.98 22.16
CA LYS A 466 -10.63 14.29 21.68
C LYS A 466 -10.58 14.60 20.20
N ASP A 467 -11.34 13.86 19.39
CA ASP A 467 -11.31 14.02 17.93
C ASP A 467 -12.20 15.18 17.43
N ILE A 468 -12.15 15.45 16.12
CA ILE A 468 -12.96 16.48 15.45
C ILE A 468 -14.48 16.22 15.52
N LYS A 469 -14.91 15.01 15.88
CA LYS A 469 -16.32 14.63 16.11
C LYS A 469 -16.70 14.77 17.60
N GLY A 470 -15.77 15.22 18.44
CA GLY A 470 -15.93 15.38 19.88
C GLY A 470 -15.85 14.09 20.68
N ARG A 471 -15.46 12.95 20.06
CA ARG A 471 -15.32 11.67 20.76
C ARG A 471 -14.06 11.66 21.61
N GLU A 472 -14.17 11.18 22.84
CA GLU A 472 -13.07 11.14 23.80
C GLU A 472 -12.43 9.75 23.86
N THR A 473 -11.10 9.70 23.96
CA THR A 473 -10.29 8.50 24.15
C THR A 473 -9.37 8.71 25.36
N GLN A 474 -9.37 7.79 26.32
CA GLN A 474 -8.51 7.83 27.52
C GLN A 474 -7.54 6.64 27.53
N LEU A 475 -6.27 6.87 27.88
CA LEU A 475 -5.21 5.87 27.74
C LEU A 475 -4.30 5.78 28.97
N THR A 476 -4.03 4.56 29.44
CA THR A 476 -3.23 4.28 30.66
C THR A 476 -2.01 3.41 30.38
N TYR A 477 -0.99 3.50 31.23
CA TYR A 477 0.30 2.81 31.06
C TYR A 477 0.74 2.14 32.36
N ASN A 478 1.63 1.15 32.24
CA ASN A 478 2.45 0.70 33.36
C ASN A 478 3.69 1.60 33.55
N ASP A 479 4.45 1.36 34.61
CA ASP A 479 5.66 2.14 34.95
C ASP A 479 6.82 2.00 33.93
N TYR A 480 6.70 1.08 32.98
CA TYR A 480 7.65 0.87 31.87
C TYR A 480 7.18 1.53 30.56
N GLY A 481 6.03 2.24 30.59
CA GLY A 481 5.48 2.94 29.44
C GLY A 481 4.68 2.10 28.45
N GLN A 482 4.35 0.86 28.81
CA GLN A 482 3.54 -0.03 27.99
C GLN A 482 2.06 0.27 28.23
N LEU A 483 1.25 0.39 27.17
CA LEU A 483 -0.19 0.61 27.27
C LEU A 483 -0.85 -0.53 28.06
N THR A 484 -1.73 -0.20 29.00
CA THR A 484 -2.53 -1.18 29.77
C THR A 484 -4.01 -1.15 29.40
N THR A 485 -4.59 0.04 29.22
CA THR A 485 -5.99 0.22 28.84
C THR A 485 -6.15 1.38 27.86
N MET A 486 -6.97 1.21 26.82
CA MET A 486 -7.50 2.30 26.00
C MET A 486 -9.03 2.26 26.04
N GLN A 487 -9.65 3.34 26.50
CA GLN A 487 -11.10 3.54 26.51
C GLN A 487 -11.49 4.53 25.41
N MET A 488 -12.46 4.18 24.55
CA MET A 488 -13.04 5.06 23.53
C MET A 488 -14.54 5.20 23.78
N GLY A 489 -15.00 6.42 24.10
CA GLY A 489 -16.36 6.66 24.58
C GLY A 489 -16.70 5.82 25.83
N GLU A 490 -17.98 5.47 26.01
CA GLU A 490 -18.42 4.60 27.12
C GLU A 490 -18.42 3.10 26.75
N GLN A 491 -18.39 2.75 25.46
CA GLN A 491 -18.75 1.40 24.99
C GLN A 491 -17.59 0.55 24.46
N GLN A 492 -16.37 1.09 24.34
CA GLN A 492 -15.24 0.40 23.72
C GLN A 492 -13.98 0.48 24.60
N GLN A 493 -13.61 -0.62 25.23
CA GLN A 493 -12.42 -0.75 26.08
C GLN A 493 -11.48 -1.82 25.54
N TRP A 494 -10.22 -1.45 25.30
CA TRP A 494 -9.13 -2.38 24.98
C TRP A 494 -8.24 -2.60 26.20
N GLY A 495 -7.93 -3.85 26.52
CA GLY A 495 -7.01 -4.23 27.59
C GLY A 495 -5.76 -4.94 27.06
N TYR A 496 -4.62 -4.72 27.71
CA TYR A 496 -3.30 -5.21 27.28
C TYR A 496 -2.55 -5.80 28.47
N THR A 497 -2.21 -7.09 28.40
CA THR A 497 -1.56 -7.85 29.48
C THR A 497 -0.16 -8.30 29.07
N TYR A 498 0.81 -8.25 29.98
CA TYR A 498 2.22 -8.58 29.75
C TYR A 498 2.70 -9.65 30.74
N ASN A 499 3.76 -10.38 30.37
CA ASN A 499 4.43 -11.35 31.26
C ASN A 499 5.55 -10.71 32.11
N ASP A 500 6.20 -11.51 32.96
CA ASP A 500 7.34 -11.10 33.80
C ASP A 500 8.62 -10.72 33.00
N LYS A 501 8.62 -10.94 31.67
CA LYS A 501 9.64 -10.44 30.73
C LYS A 501 9.15 -9.19 29.96
N TYR A 502 8.05 -8.58 30.39
CA TYR A 502 7.44 -7.40 29.79
C TYR A 502 6.93 -7.58 28.34
N GLN A 503 6.69 -8.82 27.91
CA GLN A 503 6.19 -9.14 26.57
C GLN A 503 4.66 -9.28 26.61
N LEU A 504 3.95 -8.74 25.61
CA LEU A 504 2.49 -8.74 25.56
C LEU A 504 1.93 -10.16 25.37
N THR A 505 1.22 -10.70 26.36
CA THR A 505 0.63 -12.04 26.31
C THR A 505 -0.82 -12.08 25.87
N SER A 506 -1.60 -11.03 26.11
CA SER A 506 -3.02 -11.00 25.75
C SER A 506 -3.51 -9.59 25.42
N ILE A 507 -4.40 -9.51 24.42
CA ILE A 507 -5.25 -8.36 24.12
C ILE A 507 -6.70 -8.76 24.45
N THR A 508 -7.46 -7.84 25.05
CA THR A 508 -8.91 -7.98 25.26
C THR A 508 -9.68 -6.81 24.67
N PHE A 509 -10.94 -7.05 24.30
CA PHE A 509 -11.92 -6.03 23.92
C PHE A 509 -13.19 -6.20 24.75
N ASN A 510 -13.61 -5.15 25.46
CA ASN A 510 -14.72 -5.15 26.43
C ASN A 510 -14.63 -6.30 27.48
N GLY A 511 -13.40 -6.72 27.80
CA GLY A 511 -13.09 -7.81 28.74
C GLY A 511 -12.82 -9.17 28.08
N GLU A 512 -13.34 -9.41 26.89
CA GLU A 512 -13.19 -10.68 26.15
C GLU A 512 -11.84 -10.77 25.43
N VAL A 513 -11.23 -11.96 25.41
CA VAL A 513 -9.91 -12.17 24.78
C VAL A 513 -10.02 -12.15 23.27
N THR A 514 -9.22 -11.30 22.61
CA THR A 514 -9.18 -11.22 21.14
C THR A 514 -7.91 -11.81 20.53
N LYS A 515 -6.74 -11.66 21.18
CA LYS A 515 -5.47 -12.25 20.72
C LYS A 515 -4.61 -12.68 21.91
N GLN A 516 -3.95 -13.83 21.80
CA GLN A 516 -2.95 -14.31 22.77
C GLN A 516 -1.63 -14.64 22.08
N TYR A 517 -0.52 -14.48 22.81
CA TYR A 517 0.84 -14.63 22.29
C TYR A 517 1.70 -15.49 23.20
N THR A 518 2.54 -16.36 22.61
CA THR A 518 3.71 -16.94 23.30
C THR A 518 4.99 -16.57 22.57
N TYR A 519 6.14 -16.71 23.23
CA TYR A 519 7.44 -16.23 22.74
C TYR A 519 8.50 -17.32 22.73
N ASP A 520 9.52 -17.16 21.87
CA ASP A 520 10.73 -17.98 21.85
C ASP A 520 11.77 -17.48 22.87
N ASN A 521 12.94 -18.13 22.90
CA ASN A 521 13.98 -17.82 23.88
C ASN A 521 14.63 -16.44 23.68
N ILE A 522 14.55 -15.86 22.47
CA ILE A 522 15.17 -14.56 22.15
C ILE A 522 14.16 -13.41 22.16
N GLY A 523 12.86 -13.74 22.27
CA GLY A 523 11.78 -12.79 22.49
C GLY A 523 10.86 -12.56 21.28
N ARG A 524 10.94 -13.38 20.23
CA ARG A 524 10.03 -13.33 19.07
C ARG A 524 8.77 -14.15 19.34
N VAL A 525 7.64 -13.74 18.78
CA VAL A 525 6.36 -14.45 18.91
C VAL A 525 6.46 -15.85 18.31
N LYS A 526 6.37 -16.87 19.16
CA LYS A 526 6.36 -18.27 18.79
C LYS A 526 4.98 -18.77 18.38
N THR A 527 3.91 -18.29 19.04
CA THR A 527 2.54 -18.61 18.66
C THR A 527 1.62 -17.40 18.76
N ILE A 528 0.60 -17.36 17.89
CA ILE A 528 -0.55 -16.45 18.01
C ILE A 528 -1.81 -17.30 18.04
N THR A 529 -2.64 -17.09 19.05
CA THR A 529 -4.01 -17.61 19.13
C THR A 529 -4.98 -16.45 18.90
N ASP A 530 -5.95 -16.63 17.99
CA ASP A 530 -6.98 -15.64 17.67
C ASP A 530 -8.26 -15.80 18.50
N GLU A 531 -9.23 -14.92 18.26
CA GLU A 531 -10.50 -14.88 19.01
C GLU A 531 -11.44 -16.07 18.71
N THR A 532 -11.12 -16.89 17.71
CA THR A 532 -11.78 -18.18 17.45
C THR A 532 -11.08 -19.37 18.15
N GLY A 533 -9.98 -19.10 18.87
CA GLY A 533 -9.17 -20.11 19.57
C GLY A 533 -8.15 -20.82 18.67
N LEU A 534 -8.03 -20.41 17.39
CA LEU A 534 -7.14 -21.05 16.44
C LEU A 534 -5.70 -20.56 16.63
N THR A 535 -4.77 -21.50 16.79
CA THR A 535 -3.37 -21.22 17.11
C THR A 535 -2.44 -21.47 15.93
N ARG A 536 -1.70 -20.43 15.51
CA ARG A 536 -0.58 -20.53 14.54
C ARG A 536 0.76 -20.52 15.27
N THR A 537 1.73 -21.27 14.76
CA THR A 537 3.10 -21.37 15.29
C THR A 537 4.11 -20.88 14.25
N PHE A 538 5.12 -20.13 14.68
CA PHE A 538 6.09 -19.45 13.83
C PHE A 538 7.52 -19.96 14.11
N ALA A 539 8.31 -20.20 13.06
CA ALA A 539 9.73 -20.54 13.15
C ALA A 539 10.54 -19.61 12.24
N TYR A 540 11.79 -19.30 12.63
CA TYR A 540 12.55 -18.14 12.15
C TYR A 540 14.02 -18.49 11.81
N ASN A 541 14.65 -17.72 10.91
CA ASN A 541 16.10 -17.72 10.69
C ASN A 541 16.85 -16.79 11.69
N GLY A 542 18.17 -16.61 11.49
CA GLY A 542 19.02 -15.73 12.32
C GLY A 542 18.78 -14.22 12.14
N LEU A 543 18.24 -13.80 10.99
CA LEU A 543 17.83 -12.42 10.66
C LEU A 543 16.41 -12.07 11.14
N ASP A 544 15.84 -12.94 11.98
CA ASP A 544 14.48 -12.85 12.53
C ASP A 544 13.36 -12.99 11.48
N SER A 545 13.62 -13.64 10.33
CA SER A 545 12.64 -13.96 9.29
C SER A 545 11.98 -15.33 9.49
N THR A 546 10.66 -15.33 9.70
CA THR A 546 9.69 -16.44 9.69
C THR A 546 9.83 -17.44 8.52
N THR A 547 10.76 -18.40 8.59
CA THR A 547 10.94 -19.45 7.57
C THR A 547 9.74 -20.40 7.46
N THR A 548 8.92 -20.55 8.51
CA THR A 548 7.75 -21.44 8.52
C THR A 548 6.61 -20.87 9.36
N VAL A 549 5.37 -21.01 8.86
CA VAL A 549 4.15 -20.86 9.67
C VAL A 549 3.40 -22.19 9.69
N THR A 550 3.21 -22.78 10.86
CA THR A 550 2.38 -23.97 11.09
C THR A 550 1.00 -23.55 11.60
N TYR A 551 -0.03 -24.21 11.11
CA TYR A 551 -1.45 -23.89 11.37
C TYR A 551 -2.11 -24.97 12.26
N PRO A 552 -3.33 -24.75 12.78
CA PRO A 552 -4.01 -25.71 13.68
C PRO A 552 -4.21 -27.11 13.11
N ASP A 553 -4.32 -27.23 11.77
CA ASP A 553 -4.45 -28.50 11.05
C ASP A 553 -3.11 -29.19 10.75
N GLY A 554 -1.99 -28.66 11.26
CA GLY A 554 -0.64 -29.19 11.08
C GLY A 554 0.01 -28.85 9.73
N LYS A 555 -0.75 -28.33 8.75
CA LYS A 555 -0.19 -27.84 7.47
C LYS A 555 0.67 -26.60 7.69
N GLN A 556 1.58 -26.36 6.74
CA GLN A 556 2.61 -25.33 6.85
C GLN A 556 2.71 -24.49 5.58
N THR A 557 3.01 -23.20 5.71
CA THR A 557 3.69 -22.43 4.65
C THR A 557 5.18 -22.35 4.96
N THR A 558 6.02 -22.29 3.93
CA THR A 558 7.47 -22.07 4.09
C THR A 558 7.98 -20.99 3.14
N THR A 559 8.85 -20.11 3.63
CA THR A 559 9.51 -19.08 2.83
C THR A 559 11.03 -19.27 2.93
N THR A 560 11.67 -19.42 1.78
CA THR A 560 13.11 -19.64 1.64
C THR A 560 13.81 -18.35 1.24
N TYR A 561 14.97 -18.09 1.85
CA TYR A 561 15.78 -16.91 1.59
C TYR A 561 16.97 -17.22 0.71
N GLY A 562 17.30 -16.30 -0.19
CA GLY A 562 18.58 -16.25 -0.87
C GLY A 562 19.69 -15.75 0.06
N GLN A 563 20.89 -15.58 -0.49
CA GLN A 563 22.04 -15.13 0.29
C GLN A 563 21.94 -13.67 0.75
N CYS A 564 21.23 -12.79 0.02
CA CYS A 564 20.89 -11.46 0.51
C CYS A 564 19.82 -11.54 1.62
N PRO A 565 19.99 -10.79 2.74
CA PRO A 565 19.00 -10.66 3.79
C PRO A 565 17.59 -10.41 3.26
N ARG A 566 16.65 -11.25 3.70
CA ARG A 566 15.21 -11.07 3.49
C ARG A 566 14.79 -11.07 2.00
N LEU A 567 15.68 -11.45 1.07
CA LEU A 567 15.37 -11.72 -0.35
C LEU A 567 14.78 -13.12 -0.49
N VAL A 568 13.51 -13.23 -0.89
CA VAL A 568 12.80 -14.50 -1.01
C VAL A 568 13.16 -15.19 -2.33
N THR A 569 13.63 -16.45 -2.28
CA THR A 569 13.96 -17.26 -3.48
C THR A 569 12.93 -18.35 -3.78
N SER A 570 12.16 -18.78 -2.78
CA SER A 570 10.95 -19.60 -2.99
C SER A 570 9.94 -19.48 -1.85
N GLU A 571 8.65 -19.54 -2.18
CA GLU A 571 7.55 -19.75 -1.22
C GLU A 571 6.86 -21.07 -1.52
N THR A 572 6.50 -21.83 -0.49
CA THR A 572 5.59 -22.99 -0.59
C THR A 572 4.32 -22.70 0.20
N ASP A 573 3.17 -22.88 -0.44
CA ASP A 573 1.85 -22.69 0.20
C ASP A 573 1.44 -23.88 1.09
N ARG A 574 0.29 -23.74 1.77
CA ARG A 574 -0.28 -24.79 2.63
C ARG A 574 -0.60 -26.09 1.87
N GLY A 575 -0.77 -26.01 0.55
CA GLY A 575 -1.00 -27.15 -0.33
C GLY A 575 0.26 -27.78 -0.90
N GLY A 576 1.45 -27.37 -0.44
CA GLY A 576 2.73 -27.93 -0.87
C GLY A 576 3.19 -27.47 -2.25
N ARG A 577 2.58 -26.41 -2.81
CA ARG A 577 2.92 -25.90 -4.16
C ARG A 577 3.98 -24.80 -4.05
N THR A 578 5.11 -24.97 -4.72
CA THR A 578 6.28 -24.09 -4.58
C THR A 578 6.47 -23.14 -5.76
N TYR A 579 6.45 -21.84 -5.50
CA TYR A 579 6.86 -20.77 -6.41
C TYR A 579 8.37 -20.50 -6.26
N ARG A 580 9.06 -20.13 -7.35
CA ARG A 580 10.50 -19.77 -7.32
C ARG A 580 10.76 -18.43 -8.00
N TYR A 581 11.72 -17.68 -7.46
CA TYR A 581 12.05 -16.32 -7.87
C TYR A 581 13.54 -16.27 -8.23
N GLU A 582 13.87 -15.87 -9.46
CA GLU A 582 15.25 -15.60 -9.90
C GLU A 582 15.45 -14.08 -10.05
N TYR A 583 16.65 -13.61 -9.72
CA TYR A 583 17.01 -12.20 -9.66
C TYR A 583 18.31 -11.91 -10.42
N ASP A 584 18.52 -10.66 -10.83
CA ASP A 584 19.81 -10.18 -11.28
C ASP A 584 20.74 -9.75 -10.12
N ALA A 585 21.95 -9.29 -10.46
CA ALA A 585 22.94 -8.81 -9.50
C ALA A 585 22.52 -7.51 -8.78
N ALA A 586 21.72 -6.67 -9.44
CA ALA A 586 21.07 -5.50 -8.86
C ALA A 586 19.84 -5.84 -7.97
N LYS A 587 19.46 -7.13 -7.84
CA LYS A 587 18.32 -7.67 -7.08
C LYS A 587 16.94 -7.35 -7.67
N GLN A 588 16.86 -7.15 -8.98
CA GLN A 588 15.62 -7.02 -9.75
C GLN A 588 15.10 -8.42 -10.13
N LEU A 589 13.78 -8.63 -10.08
CA LEU A 589 13.17 -9.96 -10.30
C LEU A 589 13.17 -10.31 -11.79
N THR A 590 14.15 -11.06 -12.28
CA THR A 590 14.25 -11.42 -13.71
C THR A 590 13.26 -12.51 -14.11
N LYS A 591 12.80 -13.34 -13.17
CA LYS A 591 11.90 -14.47 -13.49
C LYS A 591 11.10 -14.94 -12.27
N LEU A 592 9.87 -15.37 -12.54
CA LEU A 592 9.00 -16.05 -11.59
C LEU A 592 8.51 -17.37 -12.20
N ILE A 593 8.84 -18.47 -11.54
CA ILE A 593 8.44 -19.84 -11.92
C ILE A 593 7.25 -20.28 -11.04
N SER A 594 6.18 -20.74 -11.68
CA SER A 594 5.00 -21.29 -11.01
C SER A 594 5.20 -22.76 -10.57
N PRO A 595 4.36 -23.31 -9.68
CA PRO A 595 4.45 -24.71 -9.26
C PRO A 595 4.37 -25.71 -10.43
N GLU A 596 3.68 -25.33 -11.52
CA GLU A 596 3.51 -26.08 -12.76
C GLU A 596 4.74 -26.00 -13.69
N GLY A 597 5.80 -25.29 -13.27
CA GLY A 597 7.05 -25.12 -14.02
C GLY A 597 7.01 -24.05 -15.12
N THR A 598 5.88 -23.35 -15.29
CA THR A 598 5.79 -22.23 -16.24
C THR A 598 6.56 -21.01 -15.72
N ALA A 599 7.11 -20.18 -16.61
CA ALA A 599 7.92 -19.03 -16.22
C ALA A 599 7.38 -17.72 -16.83
N THR A 600 7.21 -16.70 -15.98
CA THR A 600 7.16 -15.29 -16.40
C THR A 600 8.58 -14.73 -16.36
N GLN A 601 8.99 -13.94 -17.36
CA GLN A 601 10.31 -13.29 -17.40
C GLN A 601 10.16 -11.77 -17.48
N PHE A 602 11.16 -11.06 -16.96
CA PHE A 602 11.18 -9.61 -16.84
C PHE A 602 12.55 -9.08 -17.28
N GLU A 603 12.57 -8.13 -18.21
CA GLU A 603 13.78 -7.40 -18.64
C GLU A 603 13.69 -5.95 -18.15
N TYR A 604 14.78 -5.41 -17.61
CA TYR A 604 14.87 -4.06 -17.07
C TYR A 604 15.91 -3.22 -17.81
N ASP A 605 15.74 -1.89 -17.80
CA ASP A 605 16.79 -0.95 -18.21
C ASP A 605 17.75 -0.62 -17.06
N ALA A 606 18.74 0.24 -17.32
CA ALA A 606 19.75 0.62 -16.34
C ALA A 606 19.20 1.52 -15.20
N ASN A 607 18.03 2.15 -15.39
CA ASN A 607 17.36 2.86 -14.30
C ASN A 607 16.53 1.92 -13.41
N GLY A 608 16.27 0.69 -13.87
CA GLY A 608 15.43 -0.32 -13.22
C GLY A 608 13.97 -0.26 -13.65
N ASN A 609 13.66 0.40 -14.77
CA ASN A 609 12.33 0.36 -15.36
C ASN A 609 12.13 -0.98 -16.08
N LEU A 610 10.96 -1.62 -15.91
CA LEU A 610 10.60 -2.84 -16.62
C LEU A 610 10.37 -2.53 -18.11
N ILE A 611 11.28 -2.93 -18.99
CA ILE A 611 11.20 -2.69 -20.45
C ILE A 611 10.57 -3.85 -21.23
N THR A 612 10.59 -5.08 -20.68
CA THR A 612 9.89 -6.24 -21.28
C THR A 612 9.31 -7.14 -20.21
N LEU A 613 8.07 -7.58 -20.43
CA LEU A 613 7.44 -8.73 -19.76
C LEU A 613 7.25 -9.84 -20.80
N ILE A 614 7.70 -11.06 -20.48
CA ILE A 614 7.44 -12.25 -21.30
C ILE A 614 6.50 -13.19 -20.52
N ASP A 615 5.36 -13.52 -21.11
CA ASP A 615 4.35 -14.39 -20.51
C ASP A 615 4.71 -15.89 -20.59
N ALA A 616 3.92 -16.74 -19.93
CA ALA A 616 4.14 -18.19 -19.92
C ALA A 616 3.99 -18.86 -21.32
N ASN A 617 3.30 -18.20 -22.26
CA ASN A 617 3.16 -18.63 -23.65
C ASN A 617 4.31 -18.10 -24.54
N ARG A 618 5.17 -17.24 -23.99
CA ARG A 618 6.29 -16.49 -24.62
C ARG A 618 5.86 -15.28 -25.46
N ASN A 619 4.66 -14.75 -25.23
CA ASN A 619 4.25 -13.45 -25.77
C ASN A 619 5.00 -12.33 -25.04
N ALA A 620 5.55 -11.35 -25.77
CA ALA A 620 6.29 -10.24 -25.19
C ALA A 620 5.46 -8.95 -25.19
N THR A 621 5.31 -8.32 -24.02
CA THR A 621 4.84 -6.93 -23.88
C THR A 621 6.03 -6.05 -23.55
N ARG A 622 6.26 -4.99 -24.31
CA ARG A 622 7.37 -4.04 -24.11
C ARG A 622 6.88 -2.69 -23.63
N PHE A 623 7.73 -1.97 -22.92
CA PHE A 623 7.45 -0.67 -22.33
C PHE A 623 8.53 0.32 -22.78
N GLU A 624 8.13 1.43 -23.41
CA GLU A 624 8.99 2.52 -23.87
C GLU A 624 8.95 3.65 -22.83
N PHE A 625 10.11 4.20 -22.43
CA PHE A 625 10.22 5.31 -21.46
C PHE A 625 10.91 6.54 -22.08
N ASN A 626 10.65 7.74 -21.55
CA ASN A 626 11.42 8.95 -21.89
C ASN A 626 12.63 9.15 -20.98
N LYS A 627 13.43 10.18 -21.25
CA LYS A 627 14.62 10.56 -20.45
C LYS A 627 14.32 11.03 -19.02
N ALA A 628 13.05 11.10 -18.62
CA ALA A 628 12.58 11.40 -17.27
C ALA A 628 11.88 10.20 -16.61
N ASP A 629 12.13 8.98 -17.11
CA ASP A 629 11.58 7.70 -16.62
C ASP A 629 10.05 7.57 -16.69
N GLN A 630 9.40 8.33 -17.56
CA GLN A 630 7.95 8.27 -17.79
C GLN A 630 7.60 7.35 -18.96
N LEU A 631 6.63 6.46 -18.77
CA LEU A 631 6.17 5.48 -19.75
C LEU A 631 5.51 6.15 -20.97
N THR A 632 6.22 6.28 -22.09
CA THR A 632 5.71 6.89 -23.34
C THR A 632 4.91 5.93 -24.20
N ALA A 633 5.17 4.62 -24.13
CA ALA A 633 4.33 3.63 -24.80
C ALA A 633 4.39 2.25 -24.14
N LYS A 634 3.37 1.46 -24.45
CA LYS A 634 3.28 0.04 -24.11
C LYS A 634 2.92 -0.73 -25.39
N VAL A 635 3.82 -1.60 -25.84
CA VAL A 635 3.72 -2.36 -27.10
C VAL A 635 3.39 -3.81 -26.79
N PHE A 636 2.39 -4.36 -27.47
CA PHE A 636 1.96 -5.74 -27.34
C PHE A 636 2.67 -6.65 -28.35
N ALA A 637 2.52 -7.98 -28.19
CA ALA A 637 3.20 -8.97 -29.03
C ALA A 637 2.89 -8.84 -30.53
N ASP A 638 1.67 -8.42 -30.89
CA ASP A 638 1.23 -8.16 -32.28
C ASP A 638 1.78 -6.83 -32.87
N GLY A 639 2.54 -6.06 -32.10
CA GLY A 639 3.04 -4.73 -32.47
C GLY A 639 2.00 -3.61 -32.33
N SER A 640 0.76 -3.88 -31.89
CA SER A 640 -0.17 -2.83 -31.49
C SER A 640 0.31 -2.15 -30.20
N LYS A 641 -0.04 -0.87 -29.97
CA LYS A 641 0.44 -0.15 -28.79
C LYS A 641 -0.51 0.89 -28.22
N ILE A 642 -0.42 1.07 -26.91
CA ILE A 642 -0.93 2.23 -26.18
C ILE A 642 0.22 3.26 -26.09
N GLN A 643 -0.08 4.55 -26.24
CA GLN A 643 0.90 5.63 -26.12
C GLN A 643 0.43 6.66 -25.08
N TYR A 644 1.39 7.33 -24.45
CA TYR A 644 1.14 8.37 -23.46
C TYR A 644 1.96 9.62 -23.79
N THR A 645 1.41 10.80 -23.51
CA THR A 645 2.17 12.05 -23.50
C THR A 645 1.97 12.77 -22.18
N TYR A 646 2.97 13.52 -21.75
CA TYR A 646 3.02 14.18 -20.45
C TYR A 646 3.15 15.69 -20.61
N ASP A 647 2.59 16.43 -19.65
CA ASP A 647 2.79 17.87 -19.48
C ASP A 647 3.22 18.13 -18.03
N GLN A 648 4.46 18.58 -17.83
CA GLN A 648 5.05 18.73 -16.49
C GLN A 648 4.84 17.48 -15.60
N GLY A 649 5.03 16.28 -16.18
CA GLY A 649 4.84 14.99 -15.52
C GLY A 649 3.39 14.55 -15.26
N GLN A 650 2.37 15.36 -15.57
CA GLN A 650 0.97 14.90 -15.59
C GLN A 650 0.65 14.23 -16.93
N ILE A 651 -0.14 13.15 -16.95
CA ILE A 651 -0.59 12.53 -18.21
C ILE A 651 -1.49 13.53 -18.96
N LYS A 652 -1.01 14.03 -20.10
CA LYS A 652 -1.74 14.94 -21.00
C LYS A 652 -2.67 14.17 -21.92
N THR A 653 -2.15 13.12 -22.57
CA THR A 653 -2.95 12.21 -23.41
C THR A 653 -2.59 10.76 -23.19
N ARG A 654 -3.59 9.88 -23.36
CA ARG A 654 -3.46 8.44 -23.54
C ARG A 654 -4.10 8.08 -24.88
N LYS A 655 -3.34 7.47 -25.79
CA LYS A 655 -3.82 6.99 -27.09
C LYS A 655 -3.89 5.47 -27.07
N ASP A 656 -5.04 4.90 -27.40
CA ASP A 656 -5.24 3.45 -27.43
C ASP A 656 -4.73 2.81 -28.74
N ALA A 657 -4.81 1.48 -28.81
CA ALA A 657 -4.37 0.70 -29.96
C ALA A 657 -5.30 0.79 -31.19
N ARG A 658 -6.54 1.30 -31.04
CA ARG A 658 -7.40 1.70 -32.18
C ARG A 658 -6.96 3.04 -32.76
N GLY A 659 -6.27 3.84 -31.96
CA GLY A 659 -5.76 5.17 -32.29
C GLY A 659 -6.58 6.31 -31.67
N ILE A 660 -7.53 6.00 -30.81
CA ILE A 660 -8.40 6.97 -30.13
C ILE A 660 -7.61 7.59 -28.97
N ALA A 661 -7.66 8.91 -28.83
CA ALA A 661 -6.93 9.66 -27.81
C ALA A 661 -7.85 10.22 -26.73
N THR A 662 -7.68 9.74 -25.50
CA THR A 662 -8.18 10.39 -24.28
C THR A 662 -7.23 11.53 -23.92
N THR A 663 -7.75 12.73 -23.70
CA THR A 663 -7.00 13.91 -23.27
C THR A 663 -7.51 14.38 -21.91
N TYR A 664 -6.59 14.60 -20.97
CA TYR A 664 -6.91 15.04 -19.61
C TYR A 664 -6.51 16.52 -19.47
N HIS A 665 -7.48 17.36 -19.06
CA HIS A 665 -7.29 18.79 -18.88
C HIS A 665 -7.34 19.12 -17.38
N TYR A 666 -6.35 19.85 -16.91
CA TYR A 666 -6.17 20.17 -15.50
C TYR A 666 -6.34 21.68 -15.25
N ASP A 667 -6.88 22.05 -14.10
CA ASP A 667 -6.95 23.47 -13.68
C ASP A 667 -5.61 23.98 -13.11
N ASP A 668 -5.54 25.27 -12.77
CA ASP A 668 -4.33 25.87 -12.16
C ASP A 668 -3.98 25.25 -10.79
N LYS A 669 -4.98 24.67 -10.11
CA LYS A 669 -4.83 23.86 -8.88
C LYS A 669 -4.46 22.40 -9.20
N LYS A 670 -4.10 22.09 -10.46
CA LYS A 670 -3.65 20.78 -10.98
C LYS A 670 -4.65 19.65 -10.75
N ARG A 671 -5.94 19.99 -10.57
CA ARG A 671 -7.07 19.06 -10.42
C ARG A 671 -7.68 18.78 -11.79
N LEU A 672 -8.34 17.63 -11.96
CA LEU A 672 -8.90 17.22 -13.26
C LEU A 672 -10.16 18.03 -13.58
N GLN A 673 -10.05 19.01 -14.48
CA GLN A 673 -11.18 19.83 -14.90
C GLN A 673 -12.05 19.12 -15.94
N LYS A 674 -11.43 18.38 -16.88
CA LYS A 674 -12.13 17.75 -18.00
C LYS A 674 -11.38 16.52 -18.56
N ILE A 675 -12.13 15.52 -19.03
CA ILE A 675 -11.68 14.45 -19.93
C ILE A 675 -12.37 14.64 -21.28
N SER A 676 -11.61 14.58 -22.39
CA SER A 676 -12.17 14.60 -23.75
C SER A 676 -11.53 13.53 -24.62
N TYR A 677 -12.35 12.87 -25.45
CA TYR A 677 -11.94 11.76 -26.32
C TYR A 677 -11.91 12.22 -27.78
N SER A 678 -11.16 11.49 -28.64
CA SER A 678 -11.03 11.84 -30.06
C SER A 678 -12.02 11.13 -30.99
N ASP A 679 -13.07 10.53 -30.43
CA ASP A 679 -14.14 9.83 -31.14
C ASP A 679 -15.52 10.41 -30.71
N SER A 680 -16.59 9.63 -30.80
CA SER A 680 -17.93 10.02 -30.34
C SER A 680 -18.18 9.82 -28.84
N THR A 681 -17.17 9.45 -28.04
CA THR A 681 -17.33 9.26 -26.59
C THR A 681 -17.57 10.63 -25.92
N PRO A 682 -18.67 10.83 -25.19
CA PRO A 682 -18.98 12.12 -24.56
C PRO A 682 -17.91 12.53 -23.55
N GLU A 683 -17.59 13.83 -23.53
CA GLU A 683 -16.66 14.40 -22.55
C GLU A 683 -17.20 14.35 -21.11
N VAL A 684 -16.29 14.33 -20.14
CA VAL A 684 -16.60 14.41 -18.71
C VAL A 684 -16.01 15.70 -18.15
N THR A 685 -16.78 16.47 -17.39
CA THR A 685 -16.35 17.77 -16.82
C THR A 685 -16.67 17.86 -15.33
N TYR A 686 -15.73 18.42 -14.55
CA TYR A 686 -15.75 18.40 -13.09
C TYR A 686 -15.73 19.84 -12.53
N ALA A 687 -16.67 20.18 -11.65
CA ALA A 687 -16.73 21.47 -10.96
C ALA A 687 -16.45 21.31 -9.46
N TYR A 688 -15.58 22.14 -8.89
CA TYR A 688 -15.04 22.00 -7.53
C TYR A 688 -15.48 23.15 -6.60
N ASN A 689 -15.73 22.84 -5.33
CA ASN A 689 -15.80 23.83 -4.25
C ASN A 689 -14.40 24.23 -3.73
N ASP A 690 -14.38 25.16 -2.77
CA ASP A 690 -13.16 25.76 -2.22
C ASP A 690 -12.26 24.75 -1.48
N LYS A 691 -12.85 23.74 -0.83
CA LYS A 691 -12.14 22.60 -0.19
C LYS A 691 -11.58 21.59 -1.19
N GLY A 692 -11.74 21.84 -2.49
CA GLY A 692 -11.35 20.88 -3.53
C GLY A 692 -12.25 19.66 -3.65
N GLN A 693 -13.45 19.68 -3.06
CA GLN A 693 -14.46 18.66 -3.31
C GLN A 693 -15.18 18.99 -4.61
N VAL A 694 -15.26 18.02 -5.52
CA VAL A 694 -16.08 18.20 -6.73
C VAL A 694 -17.56 18.15 -6.34
N THR A 695 -18.35 19.14 -6.77
CA THR A 695 -19.77 19.30 -6.41
C THR A 695 -20.71 18.95 -7.55
N THR A 696 -20.20 18.91 -8.78
CA THR A 696 -20.98 18.58 -9.96
C THR A 696 -20.07 17.94 -10.98
N ILE A 697 -20.52 16.85 -11.60
CA ILE A 697 -19.85 16.27 -12.76
C ILE A 697 -20.88 16.06 -13.86
N THR A 698 -20.55 16.52 -15.07
CA THR A 698 -21.38 16.36 -16.26
C THR A 698 -20.74 15.36 -17.19
N ASP A 699 -21.52 14.40 -17.71
CA ASP A 699 -21.10 13.42 -18.71
C ASP A 699 -22.15 13.25 -19.82
N GLY A 700 -22.01 12.20 -20.64
CA GLY A 700 -22.93 11.88 -21.73
C GLY A 700 -24.35 11.46 -21.34
N ILE A 701 -24.67 11.35 -20.05
CA ILE A 701 -26.01 11.04 -19.54
C ILE A 701 -26.68 12.30 -18.99
N GLY A 702 -25.93 13.14 -18.27
CA GLY A 702 -26.40 14.39 -17.71
C GLY A 702 -25.47 14.97 -16.66
N GLN A 703 -25.99 15.85 -15.82
CA GLN A 703 -25.32 16.29 -14.60
C GLN A 703 -25.59 15.30 -13.47
N HIS A 704 -24.65 15.23 -12.54
CA HIS A 704 -24.85 14.64 -11.22
C HIS A 704 -24.31 15.61 -10.17
N GLN A 705 -24.97 15.73 -9.02
CA GLN A 705 -24.67 16.73 -7.99
C GLN A 705 -24.41 16.14 -6.61
N TYR A 706 -23.58 16.85 -5.83
CA TYR A 706 -22.89 16.32 -4.66
C TYR A 706 -22.85 17.30 -3.50
N ALA A 707 -23.45 16.90 -2.38
CA ALA A 707 -23.54 17.71 -1.17
C ALA A 707 -22.74 17.11 -0.01
N TYR A 708 -21.98 17.96 0.69
CA TYR A 708 -21.10 17.61 1.80
C TYR A 708 -21.60 18.21 3.13
N SER A 709 -21.21 17.65 4.28
CA SER A 709 -21.39 18.34 5.58
C SER A 709 -20.21 19.28 5.88
N THR A 710 -20.19 19.87 7.08
CA THR A 710 -19.06 20.66 7.59
C THR A 710 -17.78 19.83 7.74
N LEU A 711 -17.92 18.65 8.34
CA LEU A 711 -16.88 17.60 8.39
C LEU A 711 -16.64 16.97 7.01
N GLY A 712 -17.60 17.11 6.10
CA GLY A 712 -17.44 17.08 4.63
C GLY A 712 -17.19 15.74 3.95
N GLN A 713 -17.19 14.63 4.65
CA GLN A 713 -18.28 13.68 4.45
C GLN A 713 -19.35 14.05 3.34
N LEU A 714 -19.70 13.18 2.36
CA LEU A 714 -20.94 13.25 1.50
C LEU A 714 -22.00 12.15 1.79
N THR A 715 -23.31 12.28 2.09
CA THR A 715 -24.46 13.24 2.17
C THR A 715 -25.56 13.12 1.12
N SER A 716 -25.33 13.55 -0.12
CA SER A 716 -26.34 13.50 -1.18
C SER A 716 -25.67 13.21 -2.52
N VAL A 717 -26.19 12.22 -3.23
CA VAL A 717 -25.97 12.01 -4.66
C VAL A 717 -27.28 12.33 -5.36
N ASP A 718 -27.29 13.31 -6.24
CA ASP A 718 -28.39 13.58 -7.17
C ASP A 718 -27.93 13.23 -8.59
N GLY A 719 -28.79 12.57 -9.36
CA GLY A 719 -28.45 11.99 -10.67
C GLY A 719 -28.97 12.81 -11.85
N PRO A 720 -29.04 12.20 -13.05
CA PRO A 720 -29.42 12.87 -14.28
C PRO A 720 -30.91 12.66 -14.62
N TRP A 721 -31.68 11.98 -13.76
CA TRP A 721 -33.10 11.71 -13.96
C TRP A 721 -33.94 12.36 -12.85
N GLU A 722 -35.24 12.48 -13.08
CA GLU A 722 -36.14 13.05 -12.08
C GLU A 722 -36.18 12.16 -10.83
N LYS A 723 -36.13 12.75 -9.62
CA LYS A 723 -36.35 12.05 -8.36
C LYS A 723 -35.45 10.82 -8.13
N ASP A 724 -34.18 10.87 -8.52
CA ASP A 724 -33.22 9.77 -8.28
C ASP A 724 -32.25 10.03 -7.10
N THR A 725 -32.45 11.14 -6.38
CA THR A 725 -31.71 11.53 -5.17
C THR A 725 -31.51 10.37 -4.17
N ILE A 726 -30.27 10.18 -3.73
CA ILE A 726 -29.91 9.29 -2.61
C ILE A 726 -29.30 10.14 -1.49
N ALA A 727 -29.94 10.12 -0.32
CA ALA A 727 -29.53 10.86 0.88
C ALA A 727 -29.06 9.93 2.00
N TYR A 728 -27.96 10.29 2.67
CA TYR A 728 -27.26 9.44 3.63
C TYR A 728 -27.10 10.13 5.00
N HIS A 729 -27.27 9.39 6.11
CA HIS A 729 -27.12 9.88 7.50
C HIS A 729 -26.28 8.93 8.36
N TYR A 730 -25.65 9.46 9.42
CA TYR A 730 -24.50 8.84 10.11
C TYR A 730 -24.57 9.02 11.61
N ASN A 731 -24.12 7.98 12.32
CA ASN A 731 -23.94 8.06 13.76
C ASN A 731 -22.68 8.85 14.14
N GLN A 732 -22.47 9.08 15.44
CA GLN A 732 -21.35 9.86 15.97
C GLN A 732 -19.96 9.26 15.63
N ASP A 733 -19.88 7.96 15.37
CA ASP A 733 -18.63 7.31 14.95
C ASP A 733 -18.28 7.52 13.48
N GLY A 734 -19.24 7.98 12.67
CA GLY A 734 -19.11 8.08 11.21
C GLY A 734 -19.56 6.84 10.43
N LYS A 735 -20.24 5.89 11.08
CA LYS A 735 -20.88 4.77 10.36
C LYS A 735 -22.24 5.21 9.82
N LEU A 736 -22.59 4.71 8.64
CA LEU A 736 -23.91 4.89 8.04
C LEU A 736 -25.00 4.39 8.99
N GLU A 737 -25.94 5.25 9.34
CA GLU A 737 -27.12 4.89 10.13
C GLU A 737 -28.36 4.73 9.25
N LYS A 738 -28.45 5.49 8.14
CA LYS A 738 -29.65 5.53 7.29
C LYS A 738 -29.36 5.98 5.87
N THR A 739 -29.93 5.26 4.89
CA THR A 739 -29.99 5.67 3.47
C THR A 739 -31.45 5.89 3.06
N THR A 740 -31.72 6.98 2.33
CA THR A 740 -33.04 7.32 1.80
C THR A 740 -32.93 7.47 0.28
N ILE A 741 -33.68 6.68 -0.48
CA ILE A 741 -33.76 6.77 -1.94
C ILE A 741 -35.06 7.53 -2.26
N GLU A 742 -35.01 8.54 -3.12
CA GLU A 742 -36.23 9.23 -3.54
C GLU A 742 -37.15 8.29 -4.34
N GLN A 743 -38.45 8.32 -4.02
CA GLN A 743 -39.44 7.32 -4.44
C GLN A 743 -39.12 5.86 -4.07
N GLY A 744 -38.25 5.62 -3.08
CA GLY A 744 -37.91 4.29 -2.60
C GLY A 744 -38.11 4.07 -1.10
N GLN A 745 -37.87 2.84 -0.65
CA GLN A 745 -37.90 2.51 0.78
C GLN A 745 -36.65 3.01 1.51
N THR A 746 -36.82 3.55 2.72
CA THR A 746 -35.69 3.90 3.61
C THR A 746 -35.01 2.65 4.15
N LEU A 747 -33.68 2.65 4.15
CA LEU A 747 -32.83 1.67 4.82
C LEU A 747 -32.27 2.24 6.11
N ILE A 748 -32.33 1.49 7.21
CA ILE A 748 -31.75 1.83 8.51
C ILE A 748 -30.77 0.72 8.92
N TYR A 749 -29.61 1.11 9.43
CA TYR A 749 -28.51 0.23 9.82
C TYR A 749 -28.23 0.41 11.31
N GLN A 750 -27.93 -0.68 12.02
CA GLN A 750 -27.61 -0.66 13.46
C GLN A 750 -26.48 -1.64 13.78
N TYR A 751 -25.66 -1.28 14.77
CA TYR A 751 -24.41 -1.96 15.11
C TYR A 751 -24.35 -2.33 16.59
N ASP A 752 -23.55 -3.34 16.94
CA ASP A 752 -23.26 -3.70 18.33
C ASP A 752 -22.10 -2.87 18.94
N ALA A 753 -21.74 -3.14 20.20
CA ALA A 753 -20.66 -2.45 20.89
C ALA A 753 -19.27 -2.73 20.29
N GLN A 754 -19.08 -3.86 19.62
CA GLN A 754 -17.90 -4.19 18.81
C GLN A 754 -17.89 -3.39 17.49
N GLY A 755 -19.03 -2.81 17.10
CA GLY A 755 -19.23 -2.06 15.87
C GLY A 755 -19.63 -2.92 14.67
N ARG A 756 -20.01 -4.19 14.87
CA ARG A 756 -20.45 -5.12 13.83
C ARG A 756 -21.92 -4.86 13.49
N LEU A 757 -22.32 -5.07 12.23
CA LEU A 757 -23.69 -4.80 11.79
C LEU A 757 -24.68 -5.81 12.40
N MET A 758 -25.55 -5.36 13.29
CA MET A 758 -26.60 -6.21 13.88
C MET A 758 -27.76 -6.43 12.92
N TYR A 759 -28.24 -5.37 12.27
CA TYR A 759 -29.35 -5.49 11.32
C TYR A 759 -29.44 -4.37 10.28
N ILE A 760 -30.13 -4.68 9.17
CA ILE A 760 -30.64 -3.74 8.18
C ILE A 760 -32.17 -3.76 8.25
N LYS A 761 -32.83 -2.61 8.31
CA LYS A 761 -34.30 -2.49 8.29
C LYS A 761 -34.76 -1.73 7.04
N GLN A 762 -35.63 -2.33 6.23
CA GLN A 762 -36.31 -1.71 5.09
C GLN A 762 -37.80 -1.51 5.43
N GLY A 763 -38.18 -0.31 5.87
CA GLY A 763 -39.51 -0.05 6.44
C GLY A 763 -39.73 -0.86 7.73
N GLU A 764 -40.65 -1.82 7.71
CA GLU A 764 -40.89 -2.76 8.83
C GLU A 764 -40.21 -4.13 8.67
N ARG A 765 -39.44 -4.35 7.60
CA ARG A 765 -38.76 -5.62 7.31
C ARG A 765 -37.31 -5.59 7.81
N THR A 766 -36.94 -6.49 8.72
CA THR A 766 -35.59 -6.56 9.33
C THR A 766 -34.81 -7.77 8.86
N PHE A 767 -33.56 -7.56 8.43
CA PHE A 767 -32.55 -8.59 8.16
C PHE A 767 -31.52 -8.54 9.29
N ALA A 768 -31.33 -9.62 10.05
CA ALA A 768 -30.52 -9.63 11.27
C ALA A 768 -29.35 -10.63 11.20
N TYR A 769 -28.19 -10.22 11.71
CA TYR A 769 -26.94 -11.00 11.73
C TYR A 769 -26.60 -11.45 13.16
N GLN A 770 -25.95 -12.60 13.28
CA GLN A 770 -25.39 -13.13 14.53
C GLN A 770 -23.96 -13.64 14.27
N TYR A 771 -23.09 -13.49 15.26
CA TYR A 771 -21.65 -13.70 15.15
C TYR A 771 -21.11 -14.70 16.17
N GLN A 772 -20.09 -15.47 15.80
CA GLN A 772 -19.43 -16.43 16.67
C GLN A 772 -18.62 -15.71 17.77
N GLY A 773 -19.25 -15.48 18.92
CA GLY A 773 -18.64 -14.81 20.08
C GLY A 773 -18.23 -13.37 19.80
N VAL A 774 -16.98 -13.01 20.11
CA VAL A 774 -16.41 -11.69 19.78
C VAL A 774 -15.69 -11.65 18.44
N SER A 775 -15.59 -12.78 17.73
CA SER A 775 -15.11 -12.80 16.35
C SER A 775 -16.09 -12.07 15.43
N ASN A 776 -15.61 -11.71 14.25
CA ASN A 776 -16.44 -11.11 13.23
C ASN A 776 -17.06 -12.17 12.29
N VAL A 777 -16.91 -13.47 12.60
CA VAL A 777 -17.47 -14.59 11.83
C VAL A 777 -18.99 -14.60 11.95
N VAL A 778 -19.69 -14.43 10.82
CA VAL A 778 -21.16 -14.54 10.77
C VAL A 778 -21.54 -16.01 10.92
N GLU A 779 -22.24 -16.34 12.00
CA GLU A 779 -22.77 -17.67 12.28
C GLU A 779 -24.16 -17.86 11.67
N LYS A 780 -24.97 -16.79 11.63
CA LYS A 780 -26.37 -16.83 11.20
C LYS A 780 -26.87 -15.50 10.63
N LEU A 781 -27.71 -15.58 9.59
CA LEU A 781 -28.44 -14.48 8.97
C LEU A 781 -29.93 -14.84 8.92
N THR A 782 -30.78 -14.00 9.52
CA THR A 782 -32.24 -14.17 9.56
C THR A 782 -32.92 -13.11 8.69
N PHE A 783 -33.84 -13.53 7.83
CA PHE A 783 -34.58 -12.70 6.88
C PHE A 783 -36.00 -12.36 7.39
N PRO A 784 -36.64 -11.29 6.88
CA PRO A 784 -37.97 -10.83 7.32
C PRO A 784 -39.12 -11.85 7.15
N ASN A 785 -38.97 -12.85 6.28
CA ASN A 785 -39.95 -13.93 6.06
C ASN A 785 -39.66 -15.20 6.87
N GLY A 786 -38.67 -15.18 7.77
CA GLY A 786 -38.27 -16.35 8.55
C GLY A 786 -37.34 -17.32 7.80
N LEU A 787 -36.87 -17.01 6.59
CA LEU A 787 -35.69 -17.68 6.02
C LEU A 787 -34.48 -17.42 6.94
N VAL A 788 -33.70 -18.46 7.17
CA VAL A 788 -32.47 -18.43 7.98
C VAL A 788 -31.37 -19.13 7.22
N SER A 789 -30.23 -18.45 7.05
CA SER A 789 -28.97 -19.03 6.59
C SER A 789 -28.03 -19.19 7.77
N SER A 790 -27.42 -20.37 7.94
CA SER A 790 -26.46 -20.66 9.01
C SER A 790 -25.15 -21.22 8.45
N TYR A 791 -24.04 -20.82 9.06
CA TYR A 791 -22.68 -21.05 8.55
C TYR A 791 -21.85 -21.81 9.59
N GLN A 792 -21.13 -22.85 9.17
CA GLN A 792 -20.21 -23.62 10.02
C GLN A 792 -18.82 -23.63 9.38
N PHE A 793 -17.76 -23.56 10.19
CA PHE A 793 -16.37 -23.44 9.71
C PHE A 793 -15.46 -24.57 10.23
N ASP A 794 -14.31 -24.76 9.59
CA ASP A 794 -13.28 -25.73 9.98
C ASP A 794 -12.17 -25.11 10.86
N GLN A 795 -11.14 -25.90 11.19
CA GLN A 795 -10.03 -25.47 12.06
C GLN A 795 -9.04 -24.49 11.39
N VAL A 796 -9.35 -23.98 10.19
CA VAL A 796 -8.63 -22.88 9.52
C VAL A 796 -9.61 -21.84 8.95
N ASN A 797 -10.81 -21.73 9.55
CA ASN A 797 -11.87 -20.76 9.22
C ASN A 797 -12.37 -20.81 7.76
N ARG A 798 -12.35 -21.98 7.12
CA ARG A 798 -13.06 -22.25 5.86
C ARG A 798 -14.48 -22.74 6.16
N ALA A 799 -15.50 -22.29 5.42
CA ALA A 799 -16.83 -22.87 5.59
C ALA A 799 -16.83 -24.36 5.27
N LYS A 800 -17.46 -25.12 6.16
CA LYS A 800 -17.63 -26.58 6.11
C LYS A 800 -19.06 -26.95 5.74
N ARG A 801 -20.04 -26.15 6.19
CA ARG A 801 -21.46 -26.31 5.86
C ARG A 801 -22.18 -24.96 5.81
N ILE A 802 -23.14 -24.84 4.89
CA ILE A 802 -24.18 -23.81 4.88
C ILE A 802 -25.55 -24.52 4.91
N ASP A 803 -26.44 -24.10 5.81
CA ASP A 803 -27.85 -24.54 5.85
C ASP A 803 -28.77 -23.35 5.50
N HIS A 804 -29.76 -23.56 4.62
CA HIS A 804 -30.87 -22.61 4.39
C HIS A 804 -32.19 -23.22 4.84
N LYS A 805 -32.86 -22.60 5.83
CA LYS A 805 -34.05 -23.14 6.51
C LYS A 805 -35.18 -22.11 6.59
N ALA A 806 -36.42 -22.53 6.32
CA ALA A 806 -37.61 -21.76 6.64
C ALA A 806 -38.00 -21.96 8.11
N ASN A 807 -38.18 -20.86 8.84
CA ASN A 807 -38.57 -20.80 10.25
C ASN A 807 -37.71 -21.71 11.15
N GLU A 808 -36.40 -21.74 10.87
CA GLU A 808 -35.37 -22.59 11.51
C GLU A 808 -35.60 -24.11 11.44
N SER A 809 -36.75 -24.56 10.93
CA SER A 809 -37.27 -25.92 11.15
C SER A 809 -37.34 -26.76 9.87
N LYS A 810 -37.68 -26.14 8.73
CA LYS A 810 -37.79 -26.82 7.42
C LYS A 810 -36.57 -26.49 6.58
N LEU A 811 -35.77 -27.48 6.21
CA LEU A 811 -34.68 -27.30 5.25
C LEU A 811 -35.24 -26.91 3.87
N ILE A 812 -34.57 -25.98 3.19
CA ILE A 812 -34.83 -25.60 1.79
C ILE A 812 -33.73 -26.15 0.90
N THR A 813 -32.49 -26.00 1.33
CA THR A 813 -31.29 -26.61 0.74
C THR A 813 -30.12 -26.48 1.73
N TYR A 814 -29.02 -27.20 1.47
CA TYR A 814 -27.77 -27.13 2.20
C TYR A 814 -26.59 -27.28 1.24
N TYR A 815 -25.40 -26.91 1.70
CA TYR A 815 -24.12 -27.11 1.01
C TYR A 815 -23.09 -27.60 2.03
N ASP A 816 -22.52 -28.79 1.83
CA ASP A 816 -21.36 -29.30 2.57
C ASP A 816 -20.11 -29.23 1.68
N PHE A 817 -18.97 -28.86 2.27
CA PHE A 817 -17.70 -28.67 1.56
C PHE A 817 -16.60 -29.57 2.10
N THR A 818 -15.82 -30.18 1.20
CA THR A 818 -14.60 -30.91 1.55
C THR A 818 -13.39 -30.36 0.80
N TYR A 819 -12.22 -30.39 1.43
CA TYR A 819 -10.97 -29.85 0.90
C TYR A 819 -9.95 -30.97 0.73
N ASN A 820 -9.16 -30.92 -0.34
CA ASN A 820 -8.08 -31.87 -0.57
C ASN A 820 -6.82 -31.51 0.22
N ASP A 821 -5.78 -32.34 0.10
CA ASP A 821 -4.47 -32.09 0.72
C ASP A 821 -3.84 -30.76 0.27
N GLN A 822 -4.22 -30.23 -0.89
CA GLN A 822 -3.79 -28.93 -1.41
C GLN A 822 -4.61 -27.72 -0.91
N ASP A 823 -5.56 -27.91 0.02
CA ASP A 823 -6.52 -26.90 0.50
C ASP A 823 -7.46 -26.33 -0.58
N LEU A 824 -7.57 -27.01 -1.71
CA LEU A 824 -8.51 -26.69 -2.78
C LEU A 824 -9.84 -27.39 -2.50
N LEU A 825 -10.96 -26.76 -2.90
CA LEU A 825 -12.30 -27.37 -2.80
C LEU A 825 -12.34 -28.65 -3.65
N ALA A 826 -12.60 -29.79 -3.02
CA ALA A 826 -12.56 -31.12 -3.64
C ALA A 826 -13.95 -31.63 -4.03
N GLN A 827 -14.94 -31.40 -3.16
CA GLN A 827 -16.34 -31.74 -3.39
C GLN A 827 -17.24 -30.71 -2.68
N GLU A 828 -18.36 -30.38 -3.33
CA GLU A 828 -19.47 -29.61 -2.81
C GLU A 828 -20.73 -30.48 -2.96
N GLU A 829 -21.36 -30.84 -1.84
CA GLU A 829 -22.56 -31.70 -1.80
C GLU A 829 -23.76 -30.88 -1.35
N TYR A 830 -24.88 -30.96 -2.09
CA TYR A 830 -26.00 -30.03 -1.93
C TYR A 830 -27.34 -30.58 -2.41
N GLU A 831 -28.43 -29.94 -1.99
CA GLU A 831 -29.80 -30.24 -2.43
C GLU A 831 -30.25 -29.24 -3.52
N PRO A 832 -30.49 -29.66 -4.77
CA PRO A 832 -30.76 -28.75 -5.88
C PRO A 832 -32.18 -28.15 -5.86
N LEU A 833 -32.28 -26.84 -6.12
CA LEU A 833 -33.56 -26.10 -6.20
C LEU A 833 -34.19 -26.07 -7.61
N ALA A 834 -33.58 -26.74 -8.58
CA ALA A 834 -34.08 -26.87 -9.95
C ALA A 834 -33.74 -28.25 -10.52
N ASP A 835 -34.60 -28.77 -11.40
CA ASP A 835 -34.41 -30.07 -12.03
C ASP A 835 -33.10 -30.10 -12.85
N ILE A 836 -32.24 -31.07 -12.57
CA ILE A 836 -30.97 -31.24 -13.27
C ILE A 836 -31.20 -32.15 -14.49
N THR A 837 -31.27 -31.55 -15.68
CA THR A 837 -31.17 -32.31 -16.93
C THR A 837 -29.70 -32.57 -17.23
N VAL A 838 -29.20 -33.75 -16.83
CA VAL A 838 -27.81 -34.15 -17.10
C VAL A 838 -27.58 -34.22 -18.61
N LYS A 839 -26.77 -33.31 -19.13
CA LYS A 839 -26.14 -33.41 -20.44
C LYS A 839 -24.68 -33.80 -20.23
N GLN A 840 -24.18 -34.69 -21.08
CA GLN A 840 -22.77 -35.03 -21.07
C GLN A 840 -21.99 -33.86 -21.66
N GLU A 841 -21.06 -33.28 -20.89
CA GLU A 841 -20.17 -32.23 -21.40
C GLU A 841 -19.17 -32.81 -22.40
N GLU A 842 -18.96 -32.12 -23.51
CA GLU A 842 -17.83 -32.35 -24.41
C GLU A 842 -16.71 -31.37 -24.06
N LEU A 843 -15.47 -31.86 -24.02
CA LEU A 843 -14.31 -31.05 -23.66
C LEU A 843 -13.99 -30.03 -24.77
N VAL A 844 -14.44 -28.79 -24.59
CA VAL A 844 -14.17 -27.69 -25.53
C VAL A 844 -12.70 -27.27 -25.45
N VAL A 845 -11.92 -27.60 -26.48
CA VAL A 845 -10.50 -27.21 -26.59
C VAL A 845 -10.38 -25.88 -27.32
N ASN A 846 -10.44 -24.78 -26.55
CA ASN A 846 -10.26 -23.41 -27.06
C ASN A 846 -8.84 -23.19 -27.60
N ARG A 847 -8.73 -22.57 -28.78
CA ARG A 847 -7.45 -22.07 -29.35
C ARG A 847 -7.33 -20.57 -29.18
N PHE A 848 -6.12 -20.10 -28.84
CA PHE A 848 -5.83 -18.68 -28.58
C PHE A 848 -4.71 -18.15 -29.48
N ASN A 849 -4.65 -16.83 -29.70
CA ASN A 849 -3.57 -16.14 -30.41
C ASN A 849 -2.53 -15.50 -29.46
N GLU A 850 -1.56 -14.77 -30.04
CA GLU A 850 -0.46 -14.08 -29.34
C GLU A 850 -0.90 -12.93 -28.40
N LEU A 851 -2.18 -12.54 -28.44
CA LEU A 851 -2.81 -11.61 -27.48
C LEU A 851 -3.66 -12.35 -26.44
N ASN A 852 -3.60 -13.68 -26.39
CA ASN A 852 -4.46 -14.56 -25.61
C ASN A 852 -5.97 -14.45 -25.94
N GLN A 853 -6.33 -14.05 -27.18
CA GLN A 853 -7.71 -13.99 -27.69
C GLN A 853 -8.16 -15.33 -28.28
N LEU A 854 -9.42 -15.73 -28.07
CA LEU A 854 -10.04 -16.94 -28.66
C LEU A 854 -10.17 -16.84 -30.19
N VAL A 855 -9.67 -17.83 -30.92
CA VAL A 855 -9.70 -17.87 -32.40
C VAL A 855 -10.41 -19.07 -33.02
N GLU A 856 -10.54 -20.19 -32.30
CA GLU A 856 -11.27 -21.37 -32.78
C GLU A 856 -11.82 -22.18 -31.60
N GLU A 857 -13.14 -22.39 -31.59
CA GLU A 857 -13.81 -23.49 -30.89
C GLU A 857 -13.89 -24.68 -31.85
N LYS A 858 -13.85 -25.91 -31.31
CA LYS A 858 -13.77 -27.11 -32.15
C LYS A 858 -15.13 -27.45 -32.81
N ASP A 859 -15.05 -27.97 -34.04
CA ASP A 859 -16.11 -28.60 -34.84
C ASP A 859 -17.16 -27.73 -35.59
N ASP A 860 -17.07 -26.39 -35.61
CA ASP A 860 -17.77 -25.60 -36.66
C ASP A 860 -16.96 -24.39 -37.19
N LYS A 861 -16.48 -24.49 -38.43
CA LYS A 861 -15.58 -23.51 -39.08
C LYS A 861 -16.25 -22.23 -39.57
N VAL A 862 -17.45 -21.92 -39.08
CA VAL A 862 -18.30 -20.81 -39.55
C VAL A 862 -18.34 -19.63 -38.57
N LYS A 863 -17.83 -19.78 -37.33
CA LYS A 863 -18.09 -18.83 -36.23
C LYS A 863 -16.85 -18.35 -35.44
N THR A 864 -15.71 -18.16 -36.10
CA THR A 864 -14.51 -17.53 -35.50
C THR A 864 -14.84 -16.14 -34.91
N PRO A 865 -14.54 -15.87 -33.61
CA PRO A 865 -14.68 -14.54 -33.02
C PRO A 865 -13.78 -13.51 -33.71
N GLN A 866 -14.20 -12.24 -33.70
CA GLN A 866 -13.43 -11.13 -34.27
C GLN A 866 -13.24 -10.04 -33.23
N PHE A 867 -12.05 -9.43 -33.20
CA PHE A 867 -11.66 -8.40 -32.24
C PHE A 867 -11.24 -7.10 -32.94
N ASP A 868 -11.47 -5.96 -32.30
CA ASP A 868 -10.85 -4.70 -32.69
C ASP A 868 -9.38 -4.61 -32.20
N LYS A 869 -8.68 -3.53 -32.56
CA LYS A 869 -7.27 -3.33 -32.17
C LYS A 869 -7.06 -3.04 -30.68
N ALA A 870 -8.07 -2.62 -29.94
CA ALA A 870 -7.99 -2.53 -28.48
C ALA A 870 -8.22 -3.91 -27.82
N GLY A 871 -8.69 -4.89 -28.60
CA GLY A 871 -8.97 -6.25 -28.17
C GLY A 871 -10.40 -6.46 -27.67
N ASN A 872 -11.35 -5.65 -28.13
CA ASN A 872 -12.76 -5.84 -27.82
C ASN A 872 -13.40 -6.79 -28.85
N MET A 873 -14.17 -7.79 -28.42
CA MET A 873 -14.81 -8.75 -29.32
C MET A 873 -15.96 -8.06 -30.08
N ILE A 874 -15.73 -7.69 -31.34
CA ILE A 874 -16.71 -7.07 -32.23
C ILE A 874 -17.65 -8.07 -32.90
N LYS A 875 -17.32 -9.38 -32.90
CA LYS A 875 -18.17 -10.44 -33.44
C LYS A 875 -18.00 -11.74 -32.65
N GLY A 876 -19.12 -12.39 -32.30
CA GLY A 876 -19.13 -13.63 -31.51
C GLY A 876 -20.47 -14.37 -31.59
N ILE A 877 -20.73 -15.29 -30.64
CA ILE A 877 -21.91 -16.17 -30.63
C ILE A 877 -22.70 -16.01 -29.33
N THR A 878 -24.03 -15.87 -29.41
CA THR A 878 -24.90 -15.90 -28.23
C THR A 878 -25.08 -17.33 -27.70
N VAL A 879 -25.56 -17.47 -26.45
CA VAL A 879 -25.90 -18.77 -25.85
C VAL A 879 -26.96 -19.57 -26.63
N LYS A 880 -27.71 -18.91 -27.54
CA LYS A 880 -28.69 -19.53 -28.45
C LYS A 880 -28.11 -19.82 -29.85
N GLY A 881 -26.80 -19.72 -30.04
CA GLY A 881 -26.08 -20.06 -31.27
C GLY A 881 -26.13 -19.00 -32.38
N ALA A 882 -26.78 -17.86 -32.15
CA ALA A 882 -26.87 -16.75 -33.09
C ALA A 882 -25.57 -15.94 -33.13
N VAL A 883 -25.20 -15.42 -34.30
CA VAL A 883 -24.03 -14.54 -34.43
C VAL A 883 -24.40 -13.12 -34.01
N PHE A 884 -23.59 -12.51 -33.15
CA PHE A 884 -23.74 -11.11 -32.75
C PHE A 884 -22.64 -10.22 -33.32
N GLU A 885 -22.95 -8.93 -33.48
CA GLU A 885 -22.01 -7.85 -33.79
C GLU A 885 -22.08 -6.76 -32.71
N ALA A 886 -20.93 -6.32 -32.23
CA ALA A 886 -20.78 -5.47 -31.04
C ALA A 886 -19.96 -4.20 -31.31
N LYS A 887 -20.28 -3.12 -30.59
CA LYS A 887 -19.62 -1.80 -30.68
C LYS A 887 -19.14 -1.34 -29.31
N TYR A 888 -18.05 -0.56 -29.29
CA TYR A 888 -17.38 -0.10 -28.08
C TYR A 888 -17.02 1.38 -28.20
N ASP A 889 -16.95 2.08 -27.07
CA ASP A 889 -16.47 3.46 -26.98
C ASP A 889 -14.96 3.56 -26.71
N ALA A 890 -14.43 4.78 -26.54
CA ALA A 890 -13.02 5.06 -26.26
C ALA A 890 -12.49 4.36 -24.98
N GLU A 891 -13.38 4.01 -24.06
CA GLU A 891 -13.05 3.35 -22.78
C GLU A 891 -13.22 1.82 -22.84
N ASN A 892 -13.41 1.26 -24.04
CA ASN A 892 -13.65 -0.17 -24.30
C ASN A 892 -14.97 -0.70 -23.71
N ARG A 893 -15.95 0.17 -23.43
CA ARG A 893 -17.24 -0.23 -22.86
C ARG A 893 -18.21 -0.59 -23.98
N LEU A 894 -18.92 -1.71 -23.84
CA LEU A 894 -19.85 -2.23 -24.86
C LEU A 894 -21.06 -1.28 -25.02
N THR A 895 -21.14 -0.52 -26.10
CA THR A 895 -22.22 0.47 -26.33
C THR A 895 -23.41 -0.06 -27.12
N GLU A 896 -23.21 -1.07 -27.97
CA GLU A 896 -24.30 -1.71 -28.72
C GLU A 896 -23.96 -3.17 -29.01
N ILE A 897 -24.96 -4.06 -28.96
CA ILE A 897 -24.86 -5.44 -29.49
C ILE A 897 -26.11 -5.76 -30.32
N ASN A 898 -25.91 -6.33 -31.50
CA ASN A 898 -26.95 -6.66 -32.48
C ASN A 898 -26.85 -8.14 -32.85
N PHE A 899 -27.96 -8.85 -32.96
CA PHE A 899 -28.01 -10.22 -33.48
C PHE A 899 -29.36 -10.51 -34.14
N THR A 900 -29.44 -11.56 -34.96
CA THR A 900 -30.71 -12.10 -35.46
C THR A 900 -30.86 -13.52 -34.93
N ASP A 901 -31.99 -13.85 -34.33
CA ASP A 901 -32.22 -15.17 -33.76
C ASP A 901 -32.66 -16.22 -34.80
N GLN A 902 -32.95 -17.44 -34.33
CA GLN A 902 -33.35 -18.56 -35.18
C GLN A 902 -34.75 -18.38 -35.81
N GLU A 903 -35.56 -17.45 -35.30
CA GLU A 903 -36.89 -17.10 -35.82
C GLU A 903 -36.82 -15.93 -36.83
N GLY A 904 -35.63 -15.35 -37.04
CA GLY A 904 -35.40 -14.23 -37.93
C GLY A 904 -35.68 -12.85 -37.30
N ILE A 905 -35.92 -12.79 -35.99
CA ILE A 905 -36.16 -11.54 -35.27
C ILE A 905 -34.82 -10.83 -35.05
N LYS A 906 -34.75 -9.56 -35.45
CA LYS A 906 -33.58 -8.71 -35.20
C LYS A 906 -33.65 -8.14 -33.79
N HIS A 907 -32.67 -8.49 -32.96
CA HIS A 907 -32.52 -7.95 -31.61
C HIS A 907 -31.35 -6.97 -31.57
N LYS A 908 -31.55 -5.85 -30.89
CA LYS A 908 -30.50 -4.87 -30.61
C LYS A 908 -30.58 -4.43 -29.16
N ARG A 909 -29.44 -4.37 -28.48
CA ARG A 909 -29.29 -3.67 -27.20
C ARG A 909 -28.43 -2.44 -27.42
N GLN A 910 -28.82 -1.32 -26.85
CA GLN A 910 -27.96 -0.16 -26.67
C GLN A 910 -27.72 0.06 -25.17
N TYR A 911 -26.47 0.32 -24.83
CA TYR A 911 -25.99 0.50 -23.46
C TYR A 911 -25.40 1.90 -23.33
N LYS A 912 -25.70 2.58 -22.23
CA LYS A 912 -25.07 3.84 -21.87
C LYS A 912 -24.44 3.74 -20.50
N TYR A 913 -23.29 4.39 -20.35
CA TYR A 913 -22.49 4.38 -19.13
C TYR A 913 -22.41 5.76 -18.52
N PHE A 914 -22.38 5.76 -17.20
CA PHE A 914 -21.92 6.89 -16.40
C PHE A 914 -20.37 7.05 -16.58
N TYR A 915 -19.79 8.22 -16.23
CA TYR A 915 -18.34 8.55 -16.09
C TYR A 915 -17.49 7.49 -15.34
N ASN A 916 -18.11 6.48 -14.74
CA ASN A 916 -17.50 5.48 -13.85
C ASN A 916 -17.45 4.10 -14.52
N SER A 917 -17.84 4.01 -15.78
CA SER A 917 -18.07 2.78 -16.54
C SER A 917 -19.22 1.89 -16.04
N PHE A 918 -19.97 2.29 -15.01
CA PHE A 918 -21.16 1.56 -14.59
C PHE A 918 -22.37 1.89 -15.46
N LEU A 919 -23.16 0.85 -15.75
CA LEU A 919 -24.27 0.87 -16.69
C LEU A 919 -25.46 1.69 -16.16
N ALA A 920 -25.80 2.75 -16.90
CA ALA A 920 -26.78 3.77 -16.57
C ALA A 920 -28.15 3.52 -17.21
N GLU A 921 -28.17 3.21 -18.52
CA GLU A 921 -29.38 2.97 -19.30
C GLU A 921 -29.16 1.77 -20.25
N ILE A 922 -30.09 0.82 -20.26
CA ILE A 922 -30.23 -0.20 -21.32
C ILE A 922 -31.45 0.17 -22.16
N LYS A 923 -31.35 0.04 -23.48
CA LYS A 923 -32.49 0.00 -24.40
C LYS A 923 -32.51 -1.30 -25.18
N LYS A 924 -33.65 -1.99 -25.22
CA LYS A 924 -33.89 -3.18 -26.03
C LYS A 924 -34.75 -2.82 -27.24
N TYR A 925 -34.36 -3.33 -28.40
CA TYR A 925 -35.11 -3.19 -29.65
C TYR A 925 -35.37 -4.57 -30.26
N GLN A 926 -36.57 -4.75 -30.83
CA GLN A 926 -36.94 -5.89 -31.67
C GLN A 926 -37.43 -5.37 -33.01
N ASN A 927 -36.87 -5.89 -34.11
CA ASN A 927 -37.13 -5.41 -35.48
C ASN A 927 -37.07 -3.87 -35.57
N ASP A 928 -35.99 -3.32 -35.01
CA ASP A 928 -35.68 -1.88 -34.87
C ASP A 928 -36.69 -1.02 -34.08
N THR A 929 -37.76 -1.61 -33.56
CA THR A 929 -38.71 -0.95 -32.63
C THR A 929 -38.22 -1.05 -31.19
N LEU A 930 -38.22 0.06 -30.44
CA LEU A 930 -37.86 0.09 -29.01
C LEU A 930 -38.93 -0.64 -28.19
N THR A 931 -38.56 -1.71 -27.49
CA THR A 931 -39.47 -2.53 -26.67
C THR A 931 -39.28 -2.37 -25.16
N GLN A 932 -38.09 -1.96 -24.71
CA GLN A 932 -37.81 -1.71 -23.30
C GLN A 932 -36.74 -0.63 -23.13
N THR A 933 -36.93 0.26 -22.15
CA THR A 933 -35.86 1.06 -21.55
C THR A 933 -35.72 0.65 -20.08
N THR A 934 -34.50 0.63 -19.57
CA THR A 934 -34.22 0.37 -18.15
C THR A 934 -33.11 1.30 -17.68
N ARG A 935 -33.41 2.15 -16.69
CA ARG A 935 -32.47 3.04 -16.01
C ARG A 935 -32.11 2.50 -14.62
N PHE A 936 -30.92 2.79 -14.14
CA PHE A 936 -30.39 2.26 -12.88
C PHE A 936 -30.06 3.37 -11.89
N VAL A 937 -30.92 3.57 -10.88
CA VAL A 937 -30.54 4.39 -9.71
C VAL A 937 -29.50 3.62 -8.92
N ARG A 938 -28.34 4.23 -8.71
CA ARG A 938 -27.11 3.53 -8.30
C ARG A 938 -26.51 4.11 -7.04
N GLU A 939 -26.17 3.18 -6.17
CA GLU A 939 -25.13 3.33 -5.17
C GLU A 939 -23.84 2.76 -5.79
N GLY A 940 -23.26 3.47 -6.75
CA GLY A 940 -22.06 3.06 -7.49
C GLY A 940 -22.22 1.79 -8.29
N ASN A 941 -21.38 0.80 -7.95
CA ASN A 941 -21.50 -0.55 -8.45
C ASN A 941 -22.86 -1.18 -8.14
N LEU A 942 -23.52 -0.79 -7.04
CA LEU A 942 -24.79 -1.34 -6.59
C LEU A 942 -25.95 -0.67 -7.34
N ALA A 943 -26.76 -1.47 -8.03
CA ALA A 943 -28.08 -1.02 -8.49
C ALA A 943 -29.06 -1.09 -7.32
N LEU A 944 -29.67 0.04 -6.95
CA LEU A 944 -30.71 0.10 -5.92
C LEU A 944 -32.11 -0.01 -6.51
N GLN A 945 -32.33 0.60 -7.68
CA GLN A 945 -33.60 0.52 -8.40
C GLN A 945 -33.41 0.31 -9.91
N GLU A 946 -34.34 -0.41 -10.52
CA GLU A 946 -34.58 -0.35 -11.98
C GLU A 946 -35.82 0.51 -12.24
N ARG A 947 -35.69 1.49 -13.16
CA ARG A 947 -36.76 2.39 -13.61
C ARG A 947 -37.00 2.29 -15.11
N ASP A 948 -38.20 2.64 -15.59
CA ASP A 948 -38.56 2.65 -17.02
C ASP A 948 -38.25 4.00 -17.73
N ALA A 949 -38.77 4.21 -18.94
CA ALA A 949 -38.52 5.44 -19.72
C ALA A 949 -39.19 6.67 -19.11
N GLU A 950 -40.35 6.45 -18.49
CA GLU A 950 -41.16 7.38 -17.70
C GLU A 950 -40.62 7.54 -16.27
N ASN A 951 -39.52 6.84 -15.95
CA ASN A 951 -38.80 6.87 -14.69
C ASN A 951 -39.59 6.35 -13.48
N THR A 952 -40.59 5.50 -13.72
CA THR A 952 -41.32 4.79 -12.66
C THR A 952 -40.49 3.63 -12.12
N VAL A 953 -40.51 3.42 -10.81
CA VAL A 953 -39.81 2.30 -10.16
C VAL A 953 -40.44 0.97 -10.59
N LYS A 954 -39.63 0.11 -11.21
CA LYS A 954 -40.00 -1.27 -11.60
C LYS A 954 -39.45 -2.32 -10.65
N ARG A 955 -38.27 -2.10 -10.06
CA ARG A 955 -37.66 -2.97 -9.04
C ARG A 955 -36.92 -2.14 -8.00
N GLU A 956 -36.92 -2.60 -6.75
CA GLU A 956 -36.03 -2.14 -5.68
C GLU A 956 -35.20 -3.29 -5.12
N TYR A 957 -33.96 -3.02 -4.71
CA TYR A 957 -32.99 -4.01 -4.24
C TYR A 957 -32.47 -3.66 -2.84
N VAL A 958 -32.16 -4.68 -2.02
CA VAL A 958 -31.46 -4.52 -0.73
C VAL A 958 -30.17 -5.34 -0.78
N TRP A 959 -29.04 -4.71 -0.50
CA TRP A 959 -27.72 -5.35 -0.45
C TRP A 959 -27.30 -5.59 1.02
N GLY A 960 -26.54 -6.66 1.26
CA GLY A 960 -26.12 -7.12 2.60
C GLY A 960 -24.67 -6.76 2.93
N LEU A 961 -23.99 -7.59 3.74
CA LEU A 961 -22.57 -7.38 4.09
C LEU A 961 -21.58 -7.66 2.93
N SER A 962 -22.00 -8.43 1.92
CA SER A 962 -21.20 -8.76 0.73
C SER A 962 -21.72 -7.99 -0.49
N LYS A 963 -21.82 -6.66 -0.39
CA LYS A 963 -22.50 -5.84 -1.41
C LYS A 963 -21.80 -6.04 -2.77
N GLY A 964 -22.57 -6.08 -3.86
CA GLY A 964 -22.06 -6.33 -5.21
C GLY A 964 -21.94 -7.82 -5.57
N GLY A 965 -21.67 -8.72 -4.62
CA GLY A 965 -21.70 -10.16 -4.85
C GLY A 965 -21.00 -10.99 -3.77
N GLY A 966 -21.31 -12.30 -3.76
CA GLY A 966 -20.97 -13.21 -2.67
C GLY A 966 -22.21 -13.61 -1.87
N VAL A 967 -22.03 -14.52 -0.91
CA VAL A 967 -23.14 -15.08 -0.11
C VAL A 967 -23.79 -13.99 0.73
N GLY A 968 -25.12 -13.86 0.65
CA GLY A 968 -25.85 -12.78 1.34
C GLY A 968 -25.63 -11.39 0.72
N GLY A 969 -25.04 -11.29 -0.47
CA GLY A 969 -24.74 -10.01 -1.12
C GLY A 969 -25.97 -9.21 -1.53
N LEU A 970 -26.90 -9.84 -2.26
CA LEU A 970 -28.22 -9.28 -2.60
C LEU A 970 -29.29 -9.95 -1.73
N LEU A 971 -29.78 -9.26 -0.71
CA LEU A 971 -30.69 -9.83 0.30
C LEU A 971 -32.13 -9.98 -0.21
N SER A 972 -32.62 -8.99 -0.97
CA SER A 972 -34.00 -9.04 -1.49
C SER A 972 -34.22 -8.24 -2.76
N LEU A 973 -35.28 -8.60 -3.46
CA LEU A 973 -35.92 -7.85 -4.55
C LEU A 973 -37.35 -7.50 -4.15
N THR A 974 -37.76 -6.26 -4.38
CA THR A 974 -39.17 -5.86 -4.43
C THR A 974 -39.56 -5.57 -5.87
N GLN A 975 -40.60 -6.23 -6.37
CA GLN A 975 -41.15 -6.02 -7.72
C GLN A 975 -42.68 -6.08 -7.64
N ASP A 976 -43.37 -5.15 -8.31
CA ASP A 976 -44.84 -5.11 -8.41
C ASP A 976 -45.55 -5.27 -7.02
N ASN A 977 -44.99 -4.60 -6.00
CA ASN A 977 -45.37 -4.65 -4.57
C ASN A 977 -45.28 -6.04 -3.89
N GLN A 978 -44.57 -7.01 -4.48
CA GLN A 978 -44.22 -8.29 -3.86
C GLN A 978 -42.75 -8.31 -3.42
N HIS A 979 -42.45 -9.05 -2.36
CA HIS A 979 -41.11 -9.17 -1.78
C HIS A 979 -40.54 -10.59 -1.93
N TYR A 980 -39.29 -10.66 -2.41
CA TYR A 980 -38.58 -11.89 -2.73
C TYR A 980 -37.19 -11.89 -2.11
N TYR A 981 -36.71 -13.07 -1.70
CA TYR A 981 -35.46 -13.26 -0.98
C TYR A 981 -34.59 -14.30 -1.69
N TYR A 982 -33.28 -14.10 -1.69
CA TYR A 982 -32.35 -14.90 -2.49
C TYR A 982 -31.67 -16.01 -1.69
N VAL A 983 -31.54 -17.18 -2.30
CA VAL A 983 -30.86 -18.37 -1.76
C VAL A 983 -29.56 -18.63 -2.54
N TYR A 984 -28.51 -19.01 -1.83
CA TYR A 984 -27.11 -18.96 -2.29
C TYR A 984 -26.38 -20.30 -2.09
N ASP A 985 -25.49 -20.64 -3.03
CA ASP A 985 -24.44 -21.65 -2.82
C ASP A 985 -23.23 -21.09 -2.04
N GLY A 986 -22.20 -21.91 -1.83
CA GLY A 986 -20.97 -21.49 -1.12
C GLY A 986 -20.14 -20.39 -1.80
N LYS A 987 -20.43 -20.08 -3.06
CA LYS A 987 -19.70 -19.07 -3.88
C LYS A 987 -20.49 -17.77 -4.02
N GLY A 988 -21.75 -17.73 -3.58
CA GLY A 988 -22.62 -16.58 -3.78
C GLY A 988 -23.27 -16.52 -5.16
N ASN A 989 -23.44 -17.67 -5.82
CA ASN A 989 -24.33 -17.79 -6.96
C ASN A 989 -25.77 -17.84 -6.47
N ILE A 990 -26.68 -17.11 -7.13
CA ILE A 990 -28.12 -17.24 -6.84
C ILE A 990 -28.60 -18.57 -7.42
N VAL A 991 -28.91 -19.50 -6.52
CA VAL A 991 -29.45 -20.84 -6.85
C VAL A 991 -30.98 -20.90 -6.71
N GLY A 992 -31.59 -19.95 -6.00
CA GLY A 992 -33.03 -19.86 -5.89
C GLY A 992 -33.55 -18.53 -5.38
N VAL A 993 -34.85 -18.32 -5.56
CA VAL A 993 -35.60 -17.15 -5.11
C VAL A 993 -36.85 -17.65 -4.39
N VAL A 994 -37.06 -17.20 -3.15
CA VAL A 994 -38.26 -17.51 -2.36
C VAL A 994 -39.13 -16.28 -2.14
N ASN A 995 -40.45 -16.50 -2.05
CA ASN A 995 -41.40 -15.44 -1.71
C ASN A 995 -41.57 -15.26 -0.19
N GLN A 996 -42.48 -14.36 0.22
CA GLN A 996 -42.81 -14.11 1.62
C GLN A 996 -43.43 -15.31 2.36
N ALA A 997 -43.92 -16.34 1.66
CA ALA A 997 -44.40 -17.60 2.24
C ALA A 997 -43.33 -18.70 2.34
N ASN A 998 -42.07 -18.41 1.94
CA ASN A 998 -40.98 -19.37 1.78
C ASN A 998 -41.24 -20.45 0.69
N GLU A 999 -42.02 -20.11 -0.33
CA GLU A 999 -42.19 -20.92 -1.54
C GLU A 999 -41.14 -20.51 -2.58
N ILE A 1000 -40.53 -21.50 -3.25
CA ILE A 1000 -39.54 -21.28 -4.31
C ILE A 1000 -40.28 -20.82 -5.58
N VAL A 1001 -40.02 -19.60 -6.04
CA VAL A 1001 -40.63 -19.02 -7.25
C VAL A 1001 -39.74 -19.10 -8.49
N ALA A 1002 -38.43 -19.26 -8.27
CA ALA A 1002 -37.47 -19.67 -9.29
C ALA A 1002 -36.29 -20.42 -8.64
N GLY A 1003 -35.71 -21.36 -9.37
CA GLY A 1003 -34.46 -22.06 -9.04
C GLY A 1003 -33.53 -22.12 -10.25
N TYR A 1004 -32.22 -22.25 -10.02
CA TYR A 1004 -31.20 -22.21 -11.05
C TYR A 1004 -30.05 -23.19 -10.77
N HIS A 1005 -29.45 -23.75 -11.82
CA HIS A 1005 -28.23 -24.55 -11.72
C HIS A 1005 -27.24 -24.18 -12.84
N TYR A 1006 -25.94 -24.21 -12.54
CA TYR A 1006 -24.86 -23.72 -13.38
C TYR A 1006 -23.73 -24.75 -13.48
N GLU A 1007 -23.10 -24.82 -14.65
CA GLU A 1007 -21.77 -25.40 -14.84
C GLU A 1007 -20.71 -24.56 -14.11
N PRO A 1008 -19.50 -25.09 -13.82
CA PRO A 1008 -18.48 -24.37 -13.04
C PRO A 1008 -18.17 -22.96 -13.56
N PHE A 1009 -18.14 -22.77 -14.88
CA PHE A 1009 -17.88 -21.48 -15.53
C PHE A 1009 -19.12 -20.56 -15.64
N GLY A 1010 -20.21 -20.88 -14.96
CA GLY A 1010 -21.41 -20.03 -14.86
C GLY A 1010 -22.42 -20.18 -16.00
N LYS A 1011 -22.21 -21.11 -16.94
CA LYS A 1011 -23.19 -21.45 -17.97
C LYS A 1011 -24.39 -22.13 -17.30
N ARG A 1012 -25.55 -21.48 -17.33
CA ARG A 1012 -26.77 -21.95 -16.66
C ARG A 1012 -27.41 -23.10 -17.43
N VAL A 1013 -27.48 -24.28 -16.82
CA VAL A 1013 -27.96 -25.53 -17.44
C VAL A 1013 -29.44 -25.81 -17.21
N SER A 1014 -30.00 -25.34 -16.10
CA SER A 1014 -31.45 -25.41 -15.86
C SER A 1014 -31.98 -24.21 -15.09
N LYS A 1015 -33.29 -24.00 -15.24
CA LYS A 1015 -34.11 -23.02 -14.52
C LYS A 1015 -35.45 -23.68 -14.18
N SER A 1016 -35.89 -23.55 -12.94
CA SER A 1016 -37.24 -23.90 -12.50
C SER A 1016 -38.07 -22.64 -12.21
N GLY A 1017 -39.40 -22.77 -12.25
CA GLY A 1017 -40.32 -21.64 -12.03
C GLY A 1017 -40.44 -20.66 -13.20
N THR A 1018 -41.40 -19.73 -13.09
CA THR A 1018 -41.73 -18.72 -14.12
C THR A 1018 -41.38 -17.30 -13.71
N PHE A 1019 -40.77 -17.09 -12.53
CA PHE A 1019 -40.38 -15.77 -12.06
C PHE A 1019 -39.16 -15.24 -12.84
N GLU A 1020 -39.25 -13.99 -13.29
CA GLU A 1020 -38.21 -13.33 -14.09
C GLU A 1020 -37.54 -12.19 -13.32
N GLN A 1021 -36.28 -12.42 -12.95
CA GLN A 1021 -35.41 -11.47 -12.28
C GLN A 1021 -33.98 -11.58 -12.86
N PRO A 1022 -33.16 -10.52 -12.83
CA PRO A 1022 -31.99 -10.43 -13.69
C PRO A 1022 -30.68 -11.01 -13.12
N PHE A 1023 -30.60 -11.40 -11.85
CA PHE A 1023 -29.35 -11.80 -11.20
C PHE A 1023 -29.17 -13.32 -11.08
N GLY A 1024 -27.98 -13.84 -11.40
CA GLY A 1024 -27.69 -15.28 -11.34
C GLY A 1024 -26.33 -15.62 -10.75
N PHE A 1025 -25.49 -16.28 -11.53
CA PHE A 1025 -24.09 -16.61 -11.22
C PHE A 1025 -23.31 -15.36 -10.74
N SER A 1026 -22.47 -15.53 -9.71
CA SER A 1026 -21.71 -14.48 -9.01
C SER A 1026 -22.57 -13.29 -8.52
N THR A 1027 -23.89 -13.43 -8.38
CA THR A 1027 -24.83 -12.31 -8.17
C THR A 1027 -24.74 -11.25 -9.30
N LYS A 1028 -24.78 -11.68 -10.57
CA LYS A 1028 -24.55 -10.82 -11.75
C LYS A 1028 -25.72 -10.74 -12.70
N ARG A 1029 -25.87 -9.59 -13.36
CA ARG A 1029 -26.95 -9.33 -14.33
C ARG A 1029 -26.73 -10.17 -15.58
N TYR A 1030 -27.65 -11.09 -15.84
CA TYR A 1030 -27.68 -11.95 -17.03
C TYR A 1030 -28.65 -11.38 -18.09
N ASP A 1031 -28.30 -11.44 -19.37
CA ASP A 1031 -29.25 -11.23 -20.47
C ASP A 1031 -29.60 -12.55 -21.15
N GLU A 1032 -30.86 -12.98 -20.99
CA GLU A 1032 -31.43 -14.26 -21.45
C GLU A 1032 -31.33 -14.54 -22.96
N GLU A 1033 -31.08 -13.53 -23.79
CA GLU A 1033 -30.99 -13.71 -25.24
C GLU A 1033 -29.53 -13.77 -25.74
N THR A 1034 -28.61 -13.04 -25.12
CA THR A 1034 -27.18 -13.06 -25.48
C THR A 1034 -26.40 -14.12 -24.70
N GLY A 1035 -26.78 -14.38 -23.45
CA GLY A 1035 -26.00 -15.18 -22.48
C GLY A 1035 -24.95 -14.37 -21.72
N LEU A 1036 -24.83 -13.07 -21.96
CA LEU A 1036 -23.81 -12.24 -21.31
C LEU A 1036 -24.13 -11.98 -19.85
N LEU A 1037 -23.11 -12.09 -18.99
CA LEU A 1037 -23.14 -11.63 -17.60
C LEU A 1037 -22.42 -10.28 -17.51
N TYR A 1038 -23.11 -9.25 -17.03
CA TYR A 1038 -22.54 -7.93 -16.76
C TYR A 1038 -21.98 -7.86 -15.35
N TYR A 1039 -20.68 -7.53 -15.23
CA TYR A 1039 -20.02 -7.38 -13.94
C TYR A 1039 -19.67 -5.94 -13.56
N GLY A 1040 -19.47 -5.04 -14.52
CA GLY A 1040 -19.11 -3.63 -14.26
C GLY A 1040 -18.39 -3.00 -15.43
N TYR A 1041 -17.12 -3.36 -15.59
CA TYR A 1041 -16.24 -2.86 -16.65
C TYR A 1041 -16.11 -3.85 -17.81
N ARG A 1042 -16.27 -5.15 -17.55
CA ARG A 1042 -16.36 -6.20 -18.58
C ARG A 1042 -17.71 -6.92 -18.57
N TYR A 1043 -18.04 -7.48 -19.72
CA TYR A 1043 -19.07 -8.53 -19.87
C TYR A 1043 -18.38 -9.88 -20.02
N TYR A 1044 -18.90 -10.89 -19.33
CA TYR A 1044 -18.42 -12.26 -19.38
C TYR A 1044 -19.30 -13.11 -20.30
N ILE A 1045 -18.68 -14.03 -21.04
CA ILE A 1045 -19.36 -15.03 -21.87
C ILE A 1045 -19.22 -16.40 -21.18
N PRO A 1046 -20.17 -16.81 -20.32
CA PRO A 1046 -20.06 -18.03 -19.52
C PRO A 1046 -20.04 -19.31 -20.35
N HIS A 1047 -20.67 -19.33 -21.54
CA HIS A 1047 -20.65 -20.50 -22.43
C HIS A 1047 -19.37 -20.64 -23.27
N GLN A 1048 -18.45 -19.67 -23.21
CA GLN A 1048 -17.14 -19.70 -23.89
C GLN A 1048 -15.96 -19.53 -22.90
N SER A 1049 -16.24 -19.40 -21.60
CA SER A 1049 -15.27 -19.20 -20.51
C SER A 1049 -14.30 -18.01 -20.71
N ILE A 1050 -14.78 -16.93 -21.34
CA ILE A 1050 -13.93 -15.78 -21.74
C ILE A 1050 -14.59 -14.42 -21.50
N TRP A 1051 -13.77 -13.40 -21.25
CA TRP A 1051 -14.19 -11.99 -21.25
C TRP A 1051 -14.39 -11.45 -22.67
N LEU A 1052 -15.40 -10.57 -22.82
CA LEU A 1052 -15.72 -9.91 -24.08
C LEU A 1052 -14.66 -8.86 -24.50
N THR A 1053 -13.88 -8.35 -23.56
CA THR A 1053 -12.85 -7.31 -23.76
C THR A 1053 -11.60 -7.62 -22.94
N ARG A 1054 -10.45 -7.04 -23.31
CA ARG A 1054 -9.22 -7.11 -22.49
C ARG A 1054 -9.47 -6.51 -21.12
N ASP A 1055 -8.84 -7.07 -20.10
CA ASP A 1055 -8.71 -6.46 -18.78
C ASP A 1055 -8.23 -4.99 -18.86
N PRO A 1056 -9.06 -4.00 -18.47
CA PRO A 1056 -8.69 -2.58 -18.38
C PRO A 1056 -7.42 -2.30 -17.57
N LEU A 1057 -7.04 -3.20 -16.65
CA LEU A 1057 -5.93 -2.99 -15.72
C LEU A 1057 -4.57 -3.41 -16.30
N GLY A 1058 -4.55 -3.90 -17.55
CA GLY A 1058 -3.33 -4.39 -18.21
C GLY A 1058 -2.76 -5.59 -17.49
N GLU A 1059 -1.43 -5.74 -17.43
CA GLU A 1059 -0.76 -6.95 -16.90
C GLU A 1059 -0.76 -7.02 -15.36
N ARG A 1060 -1.30 -5.98 -14.71
CA ARG A 1060 -1.78 -6.09 -13.32
C ARG A 1060 -2.95 -7.11 -13.25
N GLY A 1061 -3.68 -7.24 -14.37
CA GLY A 1061 -4.65 -8.26 -14.82
C GLY A 1061 -4.30 -9.74 -14.64
N GLY A 1062 -3.11 -10.06 -14.12
CA GLY A 1062 -2.40 -11.22 -14.61
C GLY A 1062 -2.06 -11.04 -16.10
N ILE A 1063 -1.50 -12.06 -16.74
CA ILE A 1063 -0.93 -11.90 -18.10
C ILE A 1063 -1.87 -12.40 -19.20
N ASN A 1064 -2.84 -13.26 -18.87
CA ASN A 1064 -3.98 -13.55 -19.73
C ASN A 1064 -5.14 -12.59 -19.41
N LEU A 1065 -5.29 -11.55 -20.24
CA LEU A 1065 -6.25 -10.46 -20.06
C LEU A 1065 -7.70 -10.83 -20.42
N TYR A 1066 -7.96 -12.08 -20.82
CA TYR A 1066 -9.26 -12.60 -21.26
C TYR A 1066 -9.75 -13.80 -20.44
N GLY A 1067 -8.90 -14.42 -19.63
CA GLY A 1067 -9.25 -15.60 -18.86
C GLY A 1067 -10.22 -15.29 -17.72
N PHE A 1068 -11.31 -16.06 -17.61
CA PHE A 1068 -12.16 -16.01 -16.42
C PHE A 1068 -11.42 -16.66 -15.24
N VAL A 1069 -11.07 -15.85 -14.24
CA VAL A 1069 -10.67 -16.29 -12.89
C VAL A 1069 -9.57 -17.37 -12.83
N GLU A 1070 -8.55 -17.22 -13.69
CA GLU A 1070 -7.48 -18.21 -13.94
C GLU A 1070 -7.97 -19.64 -14.25
N GLN A 1071 -9.08 -19.77 -14.98
CA GLN A 1071 -9.68 -21.06 -15.36
C GLN A 1071 -10.11 -21.93 -14.16
N ASN A 1072 -10.33 -21.35 -12.98
CA ASN A 1072 -10.72 -22.11 -11.78
C ASN A 1072 -11.92 -21.48 -11.01
N PRO A 1073 -13.09 -21.34 -11.66
CA PRO A 1073 -14.28 -20.73 -11.03
C PRO A 1073 -14.87 -21.56 -9.86
N ILE A 1074 -14.33 -22.74 -9.60
CA ILE A 1074 -14.64 -23.58 -8.44
C ILE A 1074 -14.11 -22.93 -7.14
N ILE A 1075 -13.07 -22.11 -7.22
CA ILE A 1075 -12.45 -21.43 -6.05
C ILE A 1075 -12.58 -19.90 -6.16
N TRP A 1076 -12.97 -19.37 -7.32
CA TRP A 1076 -12.78 -17.96 -7.67
C TRP A 1076 -14.00 -17.27 -8.31
N ILE A 1077 -14.43 -16.15 -7.74
CA ILE A 1077 -15.51 -15.28 -8.25
C ILE A 1077 -14.94 -13.95 -8.76
N ASP A 1078 -15.36 -13.42 -9.92
CA ASP A 1078 -14.99 -12.05 -10.37
C ASP A 1078 -15.86 -11.00 -9.67
N PRO A 1079 -15.27 -9.95 -9.06
CA PRO A 1079 -15.96 -8.72 -8.69
C PRO A 1079 -16.56 -7.94 -9.89
N TYR A 1080 -15.81 -7.06 -10.57
CA TYR A 1080 -16.38 -6.04 -11.48
C TYR A 1080 -16.27 -6.32 -12.97
N GLY A 1081 -15.95 -7.55 -13.35
CA GLY A 1081 -15.30 -7.78 -14.62
C GLY A 1081 -13.91 -7.16 -14.54
N LEU A 1082 -13.38 -7.12 -13.33
CA LEU A 1082 -12.05 -6.68 -12.95
C LEU A 1082 -11.62 -7.60 -11.81
N LYS A 1083 -11.77 -8.89 -12.07
CA LYS A 1083 -10.79 -9.91 -11.75
C LYS A 1083 -9.81 -9.96 -12.93
N PRO A 1084 -8.73 -9.15 -12.94
CA PRO A 1084 -7.41 -9.75 -13.06
C PRO A 1084 -7.48 -11.09 -12.35
N GLY A 1085 -7.26 -12.23 -13.00
CA GLY A 1085 -7.56 -13.53 -12.36
C GLY A 1085 -7.04 -13.51 -10.93
N ASP A 1086 -7.92 -13.38 -9.90
CA ASP A 1086 -7.57 -12.61 -8.67
C ASP A 1086 -6.70 -13.50 -7.80
N ARG A 1087 -5.47 -13.51 -8.25
CA ARG A 1087 -4.38 -14.38 -7.94
C ARG A 1087 -3.13 -13.57 -8.22
N TYR A 1088 -3.20 -12.31 -7.80
CA TYR A 1088 -2.11 -11.38 -7.89
C TYR A 1088 -0.90 -11.99 -7.21
N LYS A 1089 0.24 -11.89 -7.88
CA LYS A 1089 1.51 -12.35 -7.35
C LYS A 1089 1.95 -11.56 -6.10
N THR A 1090 1.27 -10.45 -5.77
CA THR A 1090 1.42 -9.71 -4.51
C THR A 1090 0.11 -9.07 -4.03
N GLN A 1091 0.00 -8.85 -2.71
CA GLN A 1091 -1.06 -8.10 -2.03
C GLN A 1091 -1.20 -6.65 -2.54
N HIS A 1092 -0.10 -6.02 -2.95
CA HIS A 1092 -0.08 -4.67 -3.54
C HIS A 1092 -0.77 -4.62 -4.90
N THR A 1093 -0.47 -5.58 -5.78
CA THR A 1093 -1.06 -5.61 -7.13
C THR A 1093 -2.56 -5.91 -7.04
N ALA A 1094 -2.95 -6.77 -6.08
CA ALA A 1094 -4.34 -7.04 -5.77
C ALA A 1094 -5.07 -5.75 -5.44
N ALA A 1095 -4.73 -5.16 -4.30
CA ALA A 1095 -5.45 -4.02 -3.79
C ALA A 1095 -5.39 -2.79 -4.70
N ARG A 1096 -4.36 -2.67 -5.56
CA ARG A 1096 -4.26 -1.59 -6.57
C ARG A 1096 -5.35 -1.67 -7.61
N ASN A 1097 -5.59 -2.88 -8.09
CA ASN A 1097 -6.59 -3.13 -9.09
C ASN A 1097 -7.96 -3.00 -8.46
N ALA A 1098 -8.16 -3.66 -7.32
CA ALA A 1098 -9.32 -3.52 -6.45
C ALA A 1098 -9.79 -2.07 -6.32
N VAL A 1099 -8.84 -1.19 -6.01
CA VAL A 1099 -9.01 0.26 -5.99
C VAL A 1099 -9.35 0.86 -7.36
N SER A 1100 -8.57 0.56 -8.39
CA SER A 1100 -8.79 1.06 -9.74
C SER A 1100 -10.18 0.73 -10.30
N ASP A 1101 -10.77 -0.40 -9.89
CA ASP A 1101 -12.12 -0.87 -10.24
C ASP A 1101 -13.25 -0.04 -9.66
N VAL A 1102 -12.95 0.82 -8.70
CA VAL A 1102 -13.95 1.69 -8.08
C VAL A 1102 -13.47 3.11 -7.94
N ASN A 1103 -12.19 3.44 -8.18
CA ASN A 1103 -11.72 4.80 -7.96
C ASN A 1103 -12.38 5.82 -8.90
N PRO A 1104 -12.54 5.59 -10.23
CA PRO A 1104 -13.32 6.49 -11.08
C PRO A 1104 -14.77 6.64 -10.60
N THR A 1105 -15.37 5.57 -10.08
CA THR A 1105 -16.69 5.53 -9.43
C THR A 1105 -16.74 6.37 -8.17
N SER A 1106 -15.72 6.23 -7.33
CA SER A 1106 -15.49 6.95 -6.09
C SER A 1106 -15.35 8.43 -6.40
N VAL A 1107 -14.32 8.82 -7.17
CA VAL A 1107 -13.98 10.20 -7.60
C VAL A 1107 -15.19 10.94 -8.20
N LYS A 1108 -16.17 10.19 -8.75
CA LYS A 1108 -17.36 10.74 -9.41
C LYS A 1108 -18.66 10.65 -8.57
N GLU A 1109 -18.82 9.67 -7.67
CA GLU A 1109 -19.98 9.56 -6.76
C GLU A 1109 -19.72 10.02 -5.33
N PHE A 1110 -18.49 10.42 -4.99
CA PHE A 1110 -18.10 11.03 -3.72
C PHE A 1110 -18.36 10.21 -2.48
N THR A 1111 -18.51 8.91 -2.70
CA THR A 1111 -18.73 7.91 -1.70
C THR A 1111 -17.59 6.91 -1.78
N GLU A 1112 -17.20 6.38 -0.62
CA GLU A 1112 -16.12 5.42 -0.59
C GLU A 1112 -16.59 4.06 -1.09
N TYR A 1113 -15.67 3.26 -1.63
CA TYR A 1113 -15.94 1.88 -2.04
C TYR A 1113 -14.77 1.03 -1.62
N GLY A 1114 -15.00 -0.11 -0.98
CA GLY A 1114 -13.94 -0.96 -0.49
C GLY A 1114 -14.39 -2.38 -0.17
N GLY A 1115 -13.43 -3.30 -0.26
CA GLY A 1115 -13.59 -4.72 -0.06
C GLY A 1115 -12.36 -5.31 0.64
N MET A 1116 -12.38 -6.61 0.88
CA MET A 1116 -11.26 -7.32 1.51
C MET A 1116 -10.25 -7.79 0.48
N VAL A 1117 -8.99 -7.95 0.88
CA VAL A 1117 -7.88 -8.41 0.03
C VAL A 1117 -7.24 -9.64 0.67
N TYR A 1118 -7.52 -10.83 0.15
CA TYR A 1118 -7.21 -12.10 0.79
C TYR A 1118 -6.14 -12.89 0.04
N LYS A 1119 -5.08 -13.35 0.74
CA LYS A 1119 -4.19 -14.42 0.24
C LYS A 1119 -4.96 -15.72 0.32
N ASN A 1120 -4.85 -16.53 -0.72
CA ASN A 1120 -5.71 -17.68 -0.92
C ASN A 1120 -4.98 -18.98 -0.56
N SER A 1121 -5.69 -20.11 -0.53
CA SER A 1121 -5.08 -21.44 -0.39
C SER A 1121 -3.93 -21.67 -1.38
N ASP A 1122 -4.06 -21.12 -2.58
CA ASP A 1122 -3.08 -21.18 -3.67
C ASP A 1122 -1.99 -20.09 -3.61
N GLY A 1123 -1.78 -19.43 -2.47
CA GLY A 1123 -0.60 -18.56 -2.22
C GLY A 1123 -0.57 -17.24 -3.00
N THR A 1124 -1.41 -17.09 -4.00
CA THR A 1124 -1.71 -15.83 -4.68
C THR A 1124 -2.67 -14.97 -3.85
N PHE A 1125 -2.85 -13.69 -4.19
CA PHE A 1125 -3.76 -12.77 -3.49
C PHE A 1125 -5.01 -12.46 -4.30
N SER A 1126 -6.13 -12.08 -3.66
CA SER A 1126 -7.43 -11.79 -4.28
C SER A 1126 -8.14 -10.62 -3.61
N TYR A 1127 -9.30 -10.18 -4.09
CA TYR A 1127 -10.20 -9.30 -3.33
C TYR A 1127 -11.71 -9.55 -3.52
N THR A 1128 -12.53 -9.06 -2.58
CA THR A 1128 -14.00 -9.09 -2.68
C THR A 1128 -14.49 -7.97 -3.56
N PHE A 1129 -15.76 -8.05 -3.95
CA PHE A 1129 -16.56 -6.86 -4.20
C PHE A 1129 -16.37 -5.78 -3.13
N PRO A 1130 -16.17 -4.53 -3.57
CA PRO A 1130 -16.58 -3.34 -2.91
C PRO A 1130 -18.01 -3.34 -2.43
N ASN A 1131 -18.08 -3.40 -1.11
CA ASN A 1131 -19.05 -2.63 -0.40
C ASN A 1131 -18.92 -1.18 -0.83
N LYS A 1132 -20.04 -0.58 -1.26
CA LYS A 1132 -20.15 0.87 -1.17
C LYS A 1132 -20.13 1.24 0.31
N GLY A 1133 -19.23 2.13 0.67
CA GLY A 1133 -19.25 2.87 1.92
C GLY A 1133 -19.81 4.26 1.69
N ASP A 1134 -19.83 5.04 2.76
CA ASP A 1134 -20.74 6.15 2.87
C ASP A 1134 -20.07 7.29 3.67
N LYS A 1135 -20.07 8.52 3.11
CA LYS A 1135 -19.28 9.73 3.46
C LYS A 1135 -17.78 9.63 3.82
N ASP A 1136 -17.43 8.79 4.79
CA ASP A 1136 -16.34 8.96 5.79
C ASP A 1136 -15.41 7.76 5.91
N GLY A 1137 -15.76 6.69 5.21
CA GLY A 1137 -15.25 5.36 5.44
C GLY A 1137 -16.15 4.33 4.81
N VAL A 1138 -15.57 3.18 4.50
CA VAL A 1138 -16.30 1.98 4.10
C VAL A 1138 -16.03 0.87 5.11
N ASP A 1139 -17.06 0.08 5.40
CA ASP A 1139 -16.86 -1.26 5.96
C ASP A 1139 -16.66 -2.22 4.77
N PRO A 1140 -15.43 -2.63 4.43
CA PRO A 1140 -15.14 -3.59 3.36
C PRO A 1140 -15.71 -5.00 3.57
N GLY A 1141 -16.34 -5.26 4.72
CA GLY A 1141 -16.68 -6.60 5.18
C GLY A 1141 -15.54 -7.20 6.00
N SER A 1142 -15.85 -8.11 6.91
CA SER A 1142 -14.86 -8.76 7.77
C SER A 1142 -13.95 -9.75 7.01
N PRO A 1143 -12.73 -10.05 7.49
CA PRO A 1143 -11.93 -11.22 7.11
C PRO A 1143 -12.72 -12.53 7.01
N SER A 1144 -13.69 -12.71 7.89
CA SER A 1144 -14.55 -13.91 7.96
C SER A 1144 -15.72 -13.91 6.99
N SER A 1145 -15.98 -12.80 6.27
CA SER A 1145 -16.90 -12.75 5.13
C SER A 1145 -16.18 -12.90 3.78
N CYS A 1146 -14.86 -13.16 3.79
CA CYS A 1146 -14.11 -13.50 2.59
C CYS A 1146 -14.54 -14.89 2.06
N PRO A 1147 -14.40 -15.16 0.74
CA PRO A 1147 -14.66 -16.46 0.17
C PRO A 1147 -13.92 -17.58 0.89
N THR A 1148 -14.63 -18.69 1.08
CA THR A 1148 -14.14 -19.84 1.81
C THR A 1148 -12.95 -20.50 1.11
N GLY A 1149 -11.88 -20.78 1.87
CA GLY A 1149 -10.59 -21.22 1.34
C GLY A 1149 -9.53 -20.10 1.23
N THR A 1150 -9.82 -18.91 1.76
CA THR A 1150 -8.95 -17.73 1.68
C THR A 1150 -8.69 -17.11 3.06
N THR A 1151 -7.70 -16.23 3.16
CA THR A 1151 -7.30 -15.52 4.39
C THR A 1151 -7.14 -14.06 4.07
N ALA A 1152 -7.95 -13.18 4.68
CA ALA A 1152 -7.74 -11.74 4.53
C ALA A 1152 -6.34 -11.33 5.02
N THR A 1153 -5.60 -10.69 4.12
CA THR A 1153 -4.25 -10.16 4.35
C THR A 1153 -4.21 -8.64 4.28
N ALA A 1154 -5.22 -8.07 3.66
CA ALA A 1154 -5.53 -6.66 3.67
C ALA A 1154 -7.05 -6.44 3.54
N TYR A 1155 -7.44 -5.18 3.61
CA TYR A 1155 -8.62 -4.66 2.95
C TYR A 1155 -8.19 -3.55 1.98
N TYR A 1156 -9.12 -3.07 1.17
CA TYR A 1156 -8.92 -1.90 0.33
C TYR A 1156 -10.16 -1.02 0.33
N HIS A 1157 -9.98 0.25 -0.02
CA HIS A 1157 -11.04 1.20 -0.25
C HIS A 1157 -10.63 2.32 -1.21
N THR A 1158 -11.56 3.21 -1.54
CA THR A 1158 -11.35 4.36 -2.40
C THR A 1158 -12.01 5.57 -1.75
N HIS A 1159 -11.37 6.72 -1.86
CA HIS A 1159 -11.84 7.99 -1.33
C HIS A 1159 -12.52 8.75 -2.45
N GLY A 1160 -13.86 8.89 -2.36
CA GLY A 1160 -14.63 9.40 -3.50
C GLY A 1160 -14.51 10.90 -3.74
N GLY A 1161 -14.08 11.61 -2.72
CA GLY A 1161 -13.74 13.02 -2.77
C GLY A 1161 -13.13 13.36 -1.43
N PRO A 1162 -12.78 14.62 -1.20
CA PRO A 1162 -12.34 15.04 0.11
C PRO A 1162 -13.43 14.78 1.16
N ASP A 1163 -13.06 13.99 2.18
CA ASP A 1163 -13.54 14.01 3.56
C ASP A 1163 -12.60 14.97 4.32
N PRO A 1164 -13.02 16.22 4.55
CA PRO A 1164 -12.33 17.22 5.34
C PRO A 1164 -11.92 16.81 6.76
N GLY A 1165 -12.28 15.63 7.27
CA GLY A 1165 -11.56 15.06 8.41
C GLY A 1165 -10.08 14.81 8.15
N TYR A 1166 -9.71 14.43 6.91
CA TYR A 1166 -8.41 13.85 6.57
C TYR A 1166 -7.86 14.29 5.20
N ASP A 1167 -6.75 13.66 4.81
CA ASP A 1167 -6.09 13.84 3.52
C ASP A 1167 -6.58 12.72 2.62
N ASN A 1168 -7.51 13.00 1.68
CA ASN A 1168 -8.10 11.96 0.83
C ASN A 1168 -7.19 11.48 -0.29
N ASN A 1169 -5.98 12.05 -0.36
CA ASN A 1169 -4.87 11.42 -1.03
C ASN A 1169 -4.03 10.61 -0.02
N ASN A 1170 -4.72 9.93 0.92
CA ASN A 1170 -4.20 9.15 2.04
C ASN A 1170 -5.33 8.39 2.76
N PHE A 1171 -4.95 7.59 3.75
CA PHE A 1171 -5.87 6.97 4.71
C PHE A 1171 -6.43 7.98 5.72
N SER A 1172 -7.70 7.82 6.13
CA SER A 1172 -8.22 8.30 7.42
C SER A 1172 -7.68 7.45 8.60
N PRO A 1173 -7.73 7.89 9.87
CA PRO A 1173 -7.51 7.04 11.03
C PRO A 1173 -8.58 5.97 11.24
N ALA A 1174 -9.80 6.13 10.72
CA ALA A 1174 -10.81 5.08 10.76
C ALA A 1174 -10.38 3.90 9.87
N ASP A 1175 -9.91 4.21 8.66
CA ASP A 1175 -9.33 3.28 7.69
C ASP A 1175 -8.13 2.52 8.29
N LYS A 1176 -7.23 3.26 8.95
CA LYS A 1176 -6.08 2.71 9.67
C LYS A 1176 -6.54 1.78 10.78
N ASN A 1177 -7.48 2.23 11.61
CA ASN A 1177 -8.04 1.43 12.69
C ASN A 1177 -8.75 0.18 12.17
N TYR A 1178 -9.38 0.21 10.98
CA TYR A 1178 -10.01 -0.96 10.37
C TYR A 1178 -8.97 -2.05 10.03
N ALA A 1179 -7.93 -1.69 9.27
CA ALA A 1179 -6.77 -2.54 9.01
C ALA A 1179 -6.16 -3.09 10.32
N ASP A 1180 -5.97 -2.21 11.30
CA ASP A 1180 -5.34 -2.53 12.57
C ASP A 1180 -6.14 -3.47 13.46
N TYR A 1181 -7.45 -3.28 13.51
CA TYR A 1181 -8.42 -4.06 14.27
C TYR A 1181 -8.39 -5.52 13.81
N TYR A 1182 -8.53 -5.73 12.50
CA TYR A 1182 -8.50 -7.05 11.90
C TYR A 1182 -7.09 -7.66 11.83
N GLY A 1183 -6.03 -6.85 11.84
CA GLY A 1183 -4.65 -7.31 11.76
C GLY A 1183 -4.22 -7.62 10.31
N ILE A 1184 -4.65 -6.76 9.40
CA ILE A 1184 -4.54 -6.87 7.95
C ILE A 1184 -4.16 -5.49 7.40
N ASP A 1185 -3.42 -5.40 6.31
CA ASP A 1185 -3.10 -4.07 5.76
C ASP A 1185 -4.34 -3.36 5.18
N GLY A 1186 -4.25 -2.07 4.91
CA GLY A 1186 -5.25 -1.33 4.14
C GLY A 1186 -4.64 -0.84 2.82
N TYR A 1187 -5.45 -0.70 1.77
CA TYR A 1187 -5.06 0.08 0.60
C TYR A 1187 -6.13 1.10 0.19
N VAL A 1188 -5.73 2.28 -0.32
CA VAL A 1188 -6.64 3.38 -0.65
C VAL A 1188 -6.43 3.88 -2.09
N GLY A 1189 -7.51 4.14 -2.80
CA GLY A 1189 -7.52 4.97 -4.00
C GLY A 1189 -8.02 6.38 -3.73
N THR A 1190 -7.58 7.35 -4.52
CA THR A 1190 -7.72 8.76 -4.14
C THR A 1190 -8.32 9.64 -5.25
N PRO A 1191 -8.91 10.81 -4.90
CA PRO A 1191 -9.44 11.77 -5.88
C PRO A 1191 -8.38 12.32 -6.86
N SER A 1192 -7.09 12.32 -6.48
CA SER A 1192 -5.97 12.67 -7.38
C SER A 1192 -5.69 11.60 -8.45
N GLY A 1193 -6.17 10.36 -8.25
CA GLY A 1193 -5.77 9.19 -9.04
C GLY A 1193 -4.47 8.55 -8.56
N GLU A 1194 -4.11 8.68 -7.28
CA GLU A 1194 -3.00 7.95 -6.68
C GLU A 1194 -3.49 6.68 -5.97
N PHE A 1195 -2.65 5.65 -5.92
CA PHE A 1195 -2.90 4.44 -5.14
C PHE A 1195 -1.93 4.37 -3.97
N LYS A 1196 -2.43 4.14 -2.74
CA LYS A 1196 -1.59 4.14 -1.52
C LYS A 1196 -1.91 2.94 -0.63
N HIS A 1197 -0.94 2.56 0.19
CA HIS A 1197 -0.99 1.39 1.08
C HIS A 1197 -0.73 1.82 2.51
N TYR A 1198 -1.59 1.40 3.42
CA TYR A 1198 -1.37 1.42 4.84
C TYR A 1198 -0.94 0.04 5.32
N ASN A 1199 0.30 -0.08 5.81
CA ASN A 1199 0.68 -1.31 6.49
C ASN A 1199 0.25 -1.24 7.96
N HIS A 1200 -0.60 -2.16 8.39
CA HIS A 1200 -1.16 -2.21 9.75
C HIS A 1200 -0.08 -2.51 10.79
N SER A 1201 0.89 -3.35 10.41
CA SER A 1201 1.92 -3.84 11.32
C SER A 1201 2.84 -2.70 11.79
N THR A 1202 3.08 -1.72 10.90
CA THR A 1202 3.95 -0.55 11.09
C THR A 1202 3.20 0.78 11.23
N LYS A 1203 1.87 0.79 11.05
CA LYS A 1203 1.01 2.00 11.01
C LYS A 1203 1.45 3.10 10.03
N LYS A 1204 2.30 2.78 9.03
CA LYS A 1204 2.81 3.71 8.01
C LYS A 1204 1.90 3.66 6.77
N VAL A 1205 1.68 4.82 6.13
CA VAL A 1205 1.04 4.89 4.80
C VAL A 1205 2.13 5.22 3.80
N LYS A 1206 2.17 4.51 2.67
CA LYS A 1206 3.10 4.69 1.57
C LYS A 1206 2.30 4.86 0.27
N SER A 1207 2.61 5.87 -0.53
CA SER A 1207 2.06 5.98 -1.89
C SER A 1207 2.79 5.01 -2.83
N LEU A 1208 2.07 4.47 -3.81
CA LEU A 1208 2.52 3.34 -4.65
C LEU A 1208 2.48 3.63 -6.16
N GLY A 1209 2.20 4.86 -6.56
CA GLY A 1209 2.06 5.32 -7.94
C GLY A 1209 0.60 5.41 -8.40
N SER A 1210 0.38 5.97 -9.59
CA SER A 1210 -0.95 6.29 -10.08
C SER A 1210 -1.85 5.06 -10.31
N ILE A 1211 -3.14 5.29 -10.06
CA ILE A 1211 -4.26 4.55 -10.62
C ILE A 1211 -4.40 4.97 -12.09
N PRO A 1212 -4.54 4.03 -13.05
CA PRO A 1212 -4.95 4.39 -14.40
C PRO A 1212 -6.38 4.94 -14.35
N LYS A 1213 -6.54 6.20 -14.78
CA LYS A 1213 -7.85 6.83 -14.97
C LYS A 1213 -8.63 6.17 -16.11
#